data_AF-A0A6I3WTU1-F1
#
_entry.id   AF-A0A6I3WTU1-F1
#
_cell.length_a   1.000
_cell.length_b   1.000
_cell.length_c   1.000
_cell.angle_alpha   90.00
_cell.angle_beta   90.00
_cell.angle_gamma   90.00
#
_symmetry.space_group_name_H-M   'P 1'
#
loop_
_entity.id
_entity.type
_entity.pdbx_description
1 polymer ?
#
loop_
_entity_poly.entity_id
_entity_poly.type
_entity_poly.pdbx_seq_one_letter_code
_entity_poly.pdbx_strand_id
1 'polypeptide(L)'
;MKSRRRNTISTFTARVVFAVAVASGVLAAFAGCRPTGSGVPDAVITTAFALFVTWASATAPWWALVVASSGAAMVVVDRPLLIAIALAGLFGGVWLGLHRTGAAPVRALIGAAVLQVVLRSSSDPWFLASFFAMAALALLLALTGLARRPGFVRRRVLHIGIGVGVAFLTAVVGMMIGGLAAKDHASKGYGALISGLNSLKSGDPAAASASLHSAAVQLQAARDEFDTPWTAPAQLVPVLAQHRQALTDIIGRAAAASNAASKTLALVDLSQLTVQTGVIDVEALALLTQPLADLRSTVKGLSVALDAASSPWLFAPFQDRLDHARTLASEVIRQADTSLDAAQQGPAMLGIDGPRRYFIAFTSSAEARGQTGLMGNWAEVTITKGRLKLTARGRTGELITDLEKRGGASLVASDEYFARYGQFGAGSQGGKVIPKYWSNITMSPDMPAVGSAMAQLYEQATGRAVDGVFIIDPAGIAALLDLTGDVVVPSLGVTLSSTTAEQFLLLDQYTRPESEREDILEAVTRATVDQVLSAQLPSPQVLAADLGRAATQGHLSAWAVRPSEQQLFEHVGIDAALPSPSGHDGLAVVNDNASANKIDSFLKREVRYEARFNQRTGRTTAVASVTMTNTAPSTGYPDYVIGNRLKLARGTNRTILSLYSPLALQGVTLDGVAIGHSSSTELGWNVYATLITLAPGQRVTVAFDLNGALAPGRYQLVYRPQPLRLPERLFAEVKNTDGATVAGFAGTLKRRSVLSGRGLVPWR
;
A
#
# COMPACT_ATOMS: atom_id res chain seq x y z
N MET A 1 10.25 -66.94 46.94
CA MET A 1 9.08 -66.90 46.04
C MET A 1 8.09 -65.82 46.47
N LYS A 2 8.13 -64.61 45.86
CA LYS A 2 7.16 -63.53 46.13
C LYS A 2 6.06 -63.58 45.08
N SER A 3 4.86 -64.02 45.45
CA SER A 3 3.71 -64.02 44.55
C SER A 3 3.36 -62.58 44.17
N ARG A 4 3.53 -62.24 42.89
CA ARG A 4 3.04 -60.98 42.32
C ARG A 4 1.51 -61.03 42.35
N ARG A 5 0.89 -60.38 43.34
CA ARG A 5 -0.56 -60.07 43.32
C ARG A 5 -0.85 -59.27 42.04
N ARG A 6 -1.33 -59.95 41.00
CA ARG A 6 -2.00 -59.30 39.87
C ARG A 6 -3.26 -58.66 40.45
N ASN A 7 -3.41 -57.34 40.32
CA ASN A 7 -4.65 -56.64 40.64
C ASN A 7 -5.79 -57.22 39.79
N THR A 8 -6.49 -58.23 40.30
CA THR A 8 -7.73 -58.74 39.71
C THR A 8 -8.83 -57.74 40.05
N ILE A 9 -9.17 -56.89 39.07
CA ILE A 9 -10.30 -55.98 39.16
C ILE A 9 -11.57 -56.83 39.27
N SER A 10 -12.38 -56.62 40.30
CA SER A 10 -13.67 -57.31 40.42
C SER A 10 -14.59 -56.91 39.27
N THR A 11 -15.52 -57.79 38.90
CA THR A 11 -16.53 -57.51 37.85
C THR A 11 -17.33 -56.24 38.16
N PHE A 12 -17.61 -55.98 39.44
CA PHE A 12 -18.25 -54.75 39.91
C PHE A 12 -17.39 -53.51 39.64
N THR A 13 -16.10 -53.53 40.01
CA THR A 13 -15.17 -52.42 39.78
C THR A 13 -14.97 -52.14 38.29
N ALA A 14 -14.98 -53.17 37.44
CA ALA A 14 -14.91 -52.99 35.99
C ALA A 14 -16.15 -52.26 35.42
N ARG A 15 -17.35 -52.57 35.93
CA ARG A 15 -18.60 -51.88 35.55
C ARG A 15 -18.59 -50.41 35.96
N VAL A 16 -18.11 -50.10 37.16
CA VAL A 16 -17.99 -48.71 37.65
C VAL A 16 -17.00 -47.90 36.79
N VAL A 17 -15.82 -48.45 36.48
CA VAL A 17 -14.84 -47.80 35.59
C VAL A 17 -15.43 -47.55 34.20
N PHE A 18 -16.19 -48.51 33.67
CA PHE A 18 -16.85 -48.34 32.37
C PHE A 18 -17.93 -47.24 32.42
N ALA A 19 -18.75 -47.18 33.48
CA ALA A 19 -19.74 -46.12 33.67
C ALA A 19 -19.10 -44.73 33.74
N VAL A 20 -17.99 -44.59 34.47
CA VAL A 20 -17.20 -43.34 34.52
C VAL A 20 -16.65 -42.96 33.14
N ALA A 21 -16.15 -43.94 32.38
CA ALA A 21 -15.65 -43.72 31.03
C ALA A 21 -16.75 -43.29 30.05
N VAL A 22 -17.94 -43.89 30.12
CA VAL A 22 -19.10 -43.51 29.32
C VAL A 22 -19.57 -42.09 29.68
N ALA A 23 -19.68 -41.77 30.97
CA ALA A 23 -20.05 -40.43 31.42
C ALA A 23 -19.04 -39.36 30.95
N SER A 24 -17.74 -39.66 31.06
CA SER A 24 -16.68 -38.80 30.51
C SER A 24 -16.82 -38.63 29.00
N GLY A 25 -17.10 -39.71 28.26
CA GLY A 25 -17.36 -39.67 26.82
C GLY A 25 -18.51 -38.73 26.46
N VAL A 26 -19.67 -38.88 27.11
CA VAL A 26 -20.85 -38.03 26.87
C VAL A 26 -20.54 -36.57 27.20
N LEU A 27 -19.92 -36.29 28.35
CA LEU A 27 -19.52 -34.93 28.72
C LEU A 27 -18.51 -34.32 27.73
N ALA A 28 -17.64 -35.14 27.15
CA ALA A 28 -16.66 -34.71 26.18
C ALA A 28 -17.29 -34.28 24.85
N ALA A 29 -18.39 -34.92 24.43
CA ALA A 29 -19.13 -34.51 23.22
C ALA A 29 -19.65 -33.06 23.30
N PHE A 30 -19.97 -32.58 24.51
CA PHE A 30 -20.43 -31.21 24.75
C PHE A 30 -19.28 -30.23 25.08
N ALA A 31 -18.02 -30.64 24.95
CA ALA A 31 -16.88 -29.76 25.21
C ALA A 31 -16.66 -28.69 24.12
N GLY A 32 -17.33 -28.81 22.97
CA GLY A 32 -17.23 -27.85 21.86
C GLY A 32 -16.00 -28.05 20.96
N CYS A 33 -15.23 -29.13 21.17
CA CYS A 33 -14.10 -29.49 20.32
C CYS A 33 -14.56 -29.84 18.91
N ARG A 34 -13.95 -29.21 17.89
CA ARG A 34 -14.24 -29.48 16.48
C ARG A 34 -13.00 -29.89 15.66
N PRO A 35 -12.38 -31.05 15.97
CA PRO A 35 -11.14 -31.49 15.31
C PRO A 35 -11.27 -31.79 13.81
N THR A 36 -12.45 -32.18 13.34
CA THR A 36 -12.77 -32.39 11.91
C THR A 36 -13.56 -31.23 11.30
N GLY A 37 -14.14 -30.36 12.14
CA GLY A 37 -14.95 -29.21 11.70
C GLY A 37 -16.45 -29.54 11.57
N SER A 38 -16.83 -30.81 11.75
CA SER A 38 -18.20 -31.30 11.62
C SER A 38 -18.76 -31.78 12.95
N GLY A 39 -19.96 -31.29 13.31
CA GLY A 39 -20.51 -31.50 14.65
C GLY A 39 -20.73 -32.97 15.06
N VAL A 40 -21.22 -33.81 14.15
CA VAL A 40 -21.52 -35.22 14.46
C VAL A 40 -20.26 -36.10 14.53
N PRO A 41 -19.35 -36.10 13.54
CA PRO A 41 -18.08 -36.82 13.63
C PRO A 41 -17.24 -36.38 14.83
N ASP A 42 -17.20 -35.07 15.12
CA ASP A 42 -16.44 -34.54 16.25
C ASP A 42 -16.98 -35.01 17.59
N ALA A 43 -18.30 -35.06 17.76
CA ALA A 43 -18.92 -35.64 18.95
C ALA A 43 -18.54 -37.11 19.13
N VAL A 44 -18.56 -37.91 18.07
CA VAL A 44 -18.21 -39.34 18.10
C VAL A 44 -16.74 -39.56 18.43
N ILE A 45 -15.84 -38.85 17.75
CA ILE A 45 -14.38 -38.96 17.95
C ILE A 45 -14.03 -38.55 19.37
N THR A 46 -14.56 -37.42 19.84
CA THR A 46 -14.28 -36.89 21.17
C THR A 46 -14.84 -37.81 22.25
N THR A 47 -16.03 -38.38 22.05
CA THR A 47 -16.62 -39.40 22.95
C THR A 47 -15.76 -40.65 23.03
N ALA A 48 -15.36 -41.22 21.88
CA ALA A 48 -14.57 -42.44 21.81
C ALA A 48 -13.18 -42.25 22.44
N PHE A 49 -12.53 -41.13 22.14
CA PHE A 49 -11.26 -40.74 22.73
C PHE A 49 -11.38 -40.62 24.26
N ALA A 50 -12.41 -39.92 24.73
CA ALA A 50 -12.59 -39.68 26.15
C ALA A 50 -12.91 -40.93 26.95
N LEU A 51 -13.76 -41.79 26.39
CA LEU A 51 -14.05 -43.10 26.94
C LEU A 51 -12.78 -43.94 27.03
N PHE A 52 -11.99 -44.00 25.95
CA PHE A 52 -10.76 -44.81 25.89
C PHE A 52 -9.71 -44.36 26.90
N VAL A 53 -9.39 -43.06 26.95
CA VAL A 53 -8.37 -42.50 27.85
C VAL A 53 -8.80 -42.66 29.32
N THR A 54 -10.09 -42.40 29.62
CA THR A 54 -10.67 -42.59 30.97
C THR A 54 -10.65 -44.07 31.39
N TRP A 55 -10.91 -44.99 30.46
CA TRP A 55 -10.84 -46.43 30.75
C TRP A 55 -9.39 -46.92 30.93
N ALA A 56 -8.44 -46.38 30.16
CA ALA A 56 -7.03 -46.72 30.25
C ALA A 56 -6.40 -46.20 31.56
N SER A 57 -6.78 -44.99 31.99
CA SER A 57 -6.27 -44.34 33.21
C SER A 57 -6.57 -45.12 34.49
N ALA A 58 -7.66 -45.93 34.51
CA ALA A 58 -8.03 -46.79 35.62
C ALA A 58 -6.90 -47.74 36.08
N THR A 59 -5.96 -48.06 35.18
CA THR A 59 -4.78 -48.90 35.46
C THR A 59 -3.46 -48.13 35.48
N ALA A 60 -3.45 -46.83 35.18
CA ALA A 60 -2.26 -46.00 35.13
C ALA A 60 -1.55 -45.95 36.51
N PRO A 61 -0.21 -45.80 36.54
CA PRO A 61 0.49 -45.50 37.77
C PRO A 61 0.07 -44.14 38.33
N TRP A 62 0.09 -44.01 39.66
CA TRP A 62 -0.28 -42.78 40.35
C TRP A 62 0.58 -41.59 39.89
N TRP A 63 1.87 -41.79 39.60
CA TRP A 63 2.75 -40.73 39.10
C TRP A 63 2.33 -40.20 37.72
N ALA A 64 1.77 -41.05 36.85
CA ALA A 64 1.30 -40.60 35.54
C ALA A 64 0.03 -39.75 35.65
N LEU A 65 -0.83 -40.06 36.63
CA LEU A 65 -2.01 -39.23 36.95
C LEU A 65 -1.58 -37.87 37.51
N VAL A 66 -0.59 -37.85 38.41
CA VAL A 66 0.01 -36.62 38.95
C VAL A 66 0.58 -35.75 37.83
N VAL A 67 1.43 -36.31 36.96
CA VAL A 67 2.01 -35.58 35.81
C VAL A 67 0.91 -35.06 34.87
N ALA A 68 -0.11 -35.89 34.59
CA ALA A 68 -1.20 -35.51 33.71
C ALA A 68 -2.06 -34.37 34.29
N SER A 69 -2.36 -34.42 35.59
CA SER A 69 -3.10 -33.37 36.31
C SER A 69 -2.31 -32.07 36.45
N SER A 70 -1.01 -32.15 36.73
CA SER A 70 -0.13 -30.96 36.73
C SER A 70 -0.07 -30.32 35.35
N GLY A 71 0.14 -31.11 34.29
CA GLY A 71 0.15 -30.61 32.92
C GLY A 71 -1.18 -29.97 32.51
N ALA A 72 -2.31 -30.57 32.87
CA ALA A 72 -3.63 -30.00 32.60
C ALA A 72 -3.86 -28.66 33.32
N ALA A 73 -3.36 -28.50 34.55
CA ALA A 73 -3.43 -27.23 35.27
C ALA A 73 -2.57 -26.15 34.63
N MET A 74 -1.43 -26.50 34.02
CA MET A 74 -0.56 -25.53 33.33
C MET A 74 -1.12 -25.07 31.98
N VAL A 75 -1.92 -25.91 31.30
CA VAL A 75 -2.54 -25.57 30.00
C VAL A 75 -3.75 -24.64 30.17
N VAL A 76 -4.36 -24.59 31.36
CA VAL A 76 -5.51 -23.71 31.65
C VAL A 76 -5.06 -22.53 32.50
N VAL A 77 -4.98 -21.34 31.90
CA VAL A 77 -4.52 -20.14 32.60
C VAL A 77 -5.71 -19.29 33.12
N ASP A 78 -6.83 -19.26 32.39
CA ASP A 78 -7.87 -18.24 32.62
C ASP A 78 -9.20 -18.79 33.19
N ARG A 79 -9.26 -20.06 33.61
CA ARG A 79 -10.50 -20.69 34.10
C ARG A 79 -10.33 -21.31 35.49
N PRO A 80 -10.65 -20.58 36.59
CA PRO A 80 -10.36 -21.03 37.95
C PRO A 80 -11.04 -22.34 38.32
N LEU A 81 -12.24 -22.60 37.79
CA LEU A 81 -12.97 -23.85 38.01
C LEU A 81 -12.27 -25.06 37.39
N LEU A 82 -11.69 -24.93 36.20
CA LEU A 82 -10.95 -26.00 35.54
C LEU A 82 -9.59 -26.24 36.23
N ILE A 83 -8.93 -25.18 36.69
CA ILE A 83 -7.71 -25.29 37.52
C ILE A 83 -8.02 -26.04 38.82
N ALA A 84 -9.12 -25.73 39.50
CA ALA A 84 -9.54 -26.43 40.72
C ALA A 84 -9.78 -27.93 40.46
N ILE A 85 -10.40 -28.29 39.34
CA ILE A 85 -10.61 -29.69 38.93
C ILE A 85 -9.27 -30.40 38.66
N ALA A 86 -8.33 -29.74 37.98
CA ALA A 86 -7.00 -30.28 37.72
C ALA A 86 -6.20 -30.50 39.02
N LEU A 87 -6.26 -29.53 39.95
CA LEU A 87 -5.63 -29.62 41.26
C LEU A 87 -6.26 -30.74 42.12
N ALA A 88 -7.58 -30.90 42.09
CA ALA A 88 -8.23 -32.02 42.76
C ALA A 88 -7.75 -33.38 42.21
N GLY A 89 -7.55 -33.48 40.89
CA GLY A 89 -6.93 -34.65 40.25
C GLY A 89 -5.50 -34.90 40.72
N LEU A 90 -4.70 -33.82 40.84
CA LEU A 90 -3.33 -33.86 41.36
C LEU A 90 -3.28 -34.39 42.79
N PHE A 91 -4.06 -33.80 43.71
CA PHE A 91 -4.14 -34.24 45.10
C PHE A 91 -4.63 -35.68 45.22
N GLY A 92 -5.64 -36.07 44.42
CA GLY A 92 -6.11 -37.46 44.34
C GLY A 92 -5.02 -38.42 43.87
N GLY A 93 -4.21 -38.03 42.88
CA GLY A 93 -3.06 -38.81 42.39
C GLY A 93 -1.98 -39.01 43.45
N VAL A 94 -1.63 -37.96 44.20
CA VAL A 94 -0.67 -38.02 45.31
C VAL A 94 -1.21 -38.91 46.43
N TRP A 95 -2.48 -38.76 46.79
CA TRP A 95 -3.15 -39.56 47.82
C TRP A 95 -3.13 -41.06 47.48
N LEU A 96 -3.42 -41.43 46.22
CA LEU A 96 -3.33 -42.80 45.71
C LEU A 96 -1.91 -43.38 45.83
N GLY A 97 -0.88 -42.55 45.63
CA GLY A 97 0.53 -42.93 45.77
C GLY A 97 0.92 -43.20 47.22
N LEU A 98 0.57 -42.29 48.13
CA LEU A 98 0.88 -42.36 49.56
C LEU A 98 0.22 -43.56 50.25
N HIS A 99 -1.06 -43.83 49.94
CA HIS A 99 -1.83 -44.89 50.59
C HIS A 99 -1.73 -46.25 49.87
N ARG A 100 -0.96 -46.33 48.76
CA ARG A 100 -0.78 -47.53 47.91
C ARG A 100 -2.10 -48.22 47.55
N THR A 101 -3.17 -47.45 47.33
CA THR A 101 -4.52 -48.00 47.11
C THR A 101 -4.73 -48.47 45.66
N GLY A 102 -5.40 -49.62 45.52
CA GLY A 102 -5.79 -50.22 44.23
C GLY A 102 -7.10 -49.69 43.66
N ALA A 103 -7.47 -48.44 43.94
CA ALA A 103 -8.79 -47.88 43.62
C ALA A 103 -8.91 -47.48 42.13
N ALA A 104 -9.21 -48.45 41.27
CA ALA A 104 -9.41 -48.22 39.83
C ALA A 104 -10.49 -47.17 39.49
N PRO A 105 -11.62 -47.05 40.22
CA PRO A 105 -12.63 -46.00 39.96
C PRO A 105 -12.10 -44.59 40.21
N VAL A 106 -11.31 -44.39 41.26
CA VAL A 106 -10.70 -43.09 41.58
C VAL A 106 -9.71 -42.67 40.50
N ARG A 107 -8.92 -43.63 39.99
CA ARG A 107 -8.00 -43.39 38.86
C ARG A 107 -8.73 -43.01 37.58
N ALA A 108 -9.85 -43.69 37.29
CA ALA A 108 -10.71 -43.36 36.16
C ALA A 108 -11.30 -41.94 36.30
N LEU A 109 -11.77 -41.57 37.50
CA LEU A 109 -12.28 -40.22 37.78
C LEU A 109 -11.21 -39.14 37.59
N ILE A 110 -9.98 -39.37 38.06
CA ILE A 110 -8.87 -38.43 37.85
C ILE A 110 -8.56 -38.30 36.35
N GLY A 111 -8.49 -39.42 35.62
CA GLY A 111 -8.29 -39.38 34.17
C GLY A 111 -9.43 -38.69 33.41
N ALA A 112 -10.67 -38.87 33.83
CA ALA A 112 -11.82 -38.15 33.30
C ALA A 112 -11.70 -36.64 33.57
N ALA A 113 -11.39 -36.24 34.81
CA ALA A 113 -11.20 -34.84 35.19
C ALA A 113 -10.10 -34.16 34.38
N VAL A 114 -8.93 -34.78 34.26
CA VAL A 114 -7.82 -34.31 33.41
C VAL A 114 -8.29 -34.08 31.98
N LEU A 115 -9.02 -35.03 31.42
CA LEU A 115 -9.46 -34.90 30.04
C LEU A 115 -10.53 -33.82 29.85
N GLN A 116 -11.50 -33.70 30.76
CA GLN A 116 -12.52 -32.66 30.68
C GLN A 116 -11.94 -31.25 30.83
N VAL A 117 -10.86 -31.09 31.61
CA VAL A 117 -10.09 -29.85 31.75
C VAL A 117 -9.43 -29.48 30.44
N VAL A 118 -8.71 -30.43 29.83
CA VAL A 118 -7.95 -30.17 28.62
C VAL A 118 -8.86 -29.98 27.40
N LEU A 119 -9.96 -30.72 27.28
CA LEU A 119 -10.93 -30.52 26.19
C LEU A 119 -11.67 -29.16 26.26
N ARG A 120 -11.63 -28.47 27.40
CA ARG A 120 -12.30 -27.16 27.61
C ARG A 120 -11.33 -26.00 27.77
N SER A 121 -10.03 -26.23 27.56
CA SER A 121 -8.99 -25.22 27.74
C SER A 121 -8.81 -24.28 26.54
N SER A 122 -9.71 -24.31 25.55
CA SER A 122 -9.51 -23.61 24.27
C SER A 122 -9.83 -22.11 24.36
N SER A 123 -8.85 -21.32 24.76
CA SER A 123 -8.78 -19.89 24.46
C SER A 123 -7.34 -19.50 24.07
N ASP A 124 -7.12 -19.30 22.77
CA ASP A 124 -6.12 -18.40 22.14
C ASP A 124 -4.72 -18.95 21.72
N PRO A 125 -3.88 -18.17 21.00
CA PRO A 125 -3.56 -18.26 19.55
C PRO A 125 -2.59 -19.38 19.14
N TRP A 126 -2.08 -20.15 20.10
CA TRP A 126 -1.10 -21.22 19.88
C TRP A 126 -1.79 -22.58 19.81
N PHE A 127 -2.80 -22.69 18.95
CA PHE A 127 -3.69 -23.85 18.81
C PHE A 127 -2.94 -25.20 18.74
N LEU A 128 -1.77 -25.22 18.08
CA LEU A 128 -0.93 -26.41 17.95
C LEU A 128 -0.28 -26.85 19.27
N ALA A 129 0.23 -25.92 20.09
CA ALA A 129 0.94 -26.26 21.33
C ALA A 129 0.01 -26.91 22.36
N SER A 130 -1.20 -26.37 22.53
CA SER A 130 -2.23 -26.92 23.42
C SER A 130 -2.75 -28.28 22.94
N PHE A 131 -2.85 -28.48 21.62
CA PHE A 131 -3.19 -29.79 21.03
C PHE A 131 -2.11 -30.85 21.29
N PHE A 132 -0.83 -30.52 21.07
CA PHE A 132 0.27 -31.46 21.33
C PHE A 132 0.41 -31.78 22.81
N ALA A 133 0.22 -30.80 23.70
CA ALA A 133 0.20 -31.02 25.14
C ALA A 133 -0.95 -31.96 25.54
N MET A 134 -2.15 -31.75 25.03
CA MET A 134 -3.31 -32.63 25.23
C MET A 134 -3.03 -34.07 24.76
N ALA A 135 -2.52 -34.21 23.53
CA ALA A 135 -2.21 -35.50 22.95
C ALA A 135 -1.14 -36.23 23.78
N ALA A 136 -0.12 -35.52 24.26
CA ALA A 136 0.94 -36.08 25.10
C ALA A 136 0.42 -36.58 26.46
N LEU A 137 -0.44 -35.79 27.14
CA LEU A 137 -1.02 -36.18 28.43
C LEU A 137 -1.96 -37.37 28.30
N ALA A 138 -2.80 -37.39 27.26
CA ALA A 138 -3.68 -38.51 26.97
C ALA A 138 -2.91 -39.77 26.57
N LEU A 139 -1.85 -39.64 25.76
CA LEU A 139 -0.98 -40.73 25.36
C LEU A 139 -0.21 -41.30 26.56
N LEU A 140 0.29 -40.45 27.47
CA LEU A 140 0.91 -40.87 28.72
C LEU A 140 -0.03 -41.76 29.54
N LEU A 141 -1.27 -41.31 29.76
CA LEU A 141 -2.28 -42.07 30.50
C LEU A 141 -2.68 -43.37 29.80
N ALA A 142 -2.85 -43.32 28.47
CA ALA A 142 -3.17 -44.49 27.66
C ALA A 142 -2.06 -45.53 27.71
N LEU A 143 -0.82 -45.17 27.38
CA LEU A 143 0.32 -46.09 27.31
C LEU A 143 0.64 -46.71 28.68
N THR A 144 0.74 -45.89 29.72
CA THR A 144 1.07 -46.36 31.08
C THR A 144 -0.05 -47.20 31.68
N GLY A 145 -1.31 -46.89 31.35
CA GLY A 145 -2.48 -47.68 31.69
C GLY A 145 -2.50 -49.03 30.97
N LEU A 146 -2.31 -49.05 29.65
CA LEU A 146 -2.31 -50.27 28.85
C LEU A 146 -1.16 -51.21 29.17
N ALA A 147 0.02 -50.69 29.51
CA ALA A 147 1.18 -51.50 29.90
C ALA A 147 0.91 -52.41 31.11
N ARG A 148 -0.08 -52.06 31.95
CA ARG A 148 -0.48 -52.80 33.14
C ARG A 148 -1.70 -53.71 32.94
N ARG A 149 -2.28 -53.75 31.73
CA ARG A 149 -3.42 -54.62 31.39
C ARG A 149 -2.96 -56.03 30.97
N PRO A 150 -3.85 -57.05 31.05
CA PRO A 150 -3.54 -58.40 30.58
C PRO A 150 -3.17 -58.45 29.09
N GLY A 151 -2.34 -59.42 28.70
CA GLY A 151 -1.85 -59.55 27.32
C GLY A 151 -2.95 -59.68 26.26
N PHE A 152 -4.07 -60.33 26.57
CA PHE A 152 -5.20 -60.46 25.64
C PHE A 152 -5.91 -59.11 25.38
N VAL A 153 -6.02 -58.24 26.39
CA VAL A 153 -6.58 -56.88 26.25
C VAL A 153 -5.64 -56.03 25.40
N ARG A 154 -4.32 -56.12 25.67
CA ARG A 154 -3.31 -55.40 24.91
C ARG A 154 -3.31 -55.81 23.43
N ARG A 155 -3.46 -57.10 23.11
CA ARG A 155 -3.58 -57.58 21.72
C ARG A 155 -4.86 -57.07 21.04
N ARG A 156 -6.01 -57.07 21.73
CA ARG A 156 -7.26 -56.51 21.17
C ARG A 156 -7.15 -55.01 20.88
N VAL A 157 -6.62 -54.22 21.82
CA VAL A 157 -6.41 -52.79 21.60
C VAL A 157 -5.38 -52.54 20.50
N LEU A 158 -4.33 -53.36 20.41
CA LEU A 158 -3.36 -53.30 19.32
C LEU A 158 -4.03 -53.54 17.95
N HIS A 159 -4.87 -54.57 17.80
CA HIS A 159 -5.59 -54.82 16.55
C HIS A 159 -6.57 -53.68 16.19
N ILE A 160 -7.28 -53.12 17.18
CA ILE A 160 -8.12 -51.93 16.97
C ILE A 160 -7.27 -50.74 16.53
N GLY A 161 -6.12 -50.52 17.18
CA GLY A 161 -5.16 -49.48 16.83
C GLY A 161 -4.57 -49.65 15.43
N ILE A 162 -4.25 -50.88 15.02
CA ILE A 162 -3.82 -51.19 13.65
C ILE A 162 -4.95 -50.87 12.66
N GLY A 163 -6.19 -51.26 12.96
CA GLY A 163 -7.36 -50.93 12.13
C GLY A 163 -7.55 -49.42 11.95
N VAL A 164 -7.47 -48.64 13.03
CA VAL A 164 -7.52 -47.17 13.00
C VAL A 164 -6.33 -46.60 12.23
N GLY A 165 -5.13 -47.17 12.39
CA GLY A 165 -3.92 -46.77 11.67
C GLY A 165 -4.01 -47.03 10.17
N VAL A 166 -4.57 -48.16 9.75
CA VAL A 166 -4.84 -48.47 8.34
C VAL A 166 -5.89 -47.51 7.78
N ALA A 167 -6.98 -47.24 8.50
CA ALA A 167 -7.98 -46.26 8.06
C ALA A 167 -7.40 -44.85 7.90
N PHE A 168 -6.52 -44.43 8.82
CA PHE A 168 -5.77 -43.18 8.71
C PHE A 168 -4.86 -43.18 7.48
N LEU A 169 -4.09 -44.25 7.24
CA LEU A 169 -3.22 -44.35 6.09
C LEU A 169 -4.00 -44.29 4.77
N THR A 170 -5.12 -44.99 4.68
CA THR A 170 -6.03 -44.94 3.52
C THR A 170 -6.56 -43.54 3.29
N ALA A 171 -6.94 -42.81 4.36
CA ALA A 171 -7.38 -41.41 4.25
C ALA A 171 -6.26 -40.49 3.75
N VAL A 172 -5.01 -40.68 4.22
CA VAL A 172 -3.84 -39.92 3.77
C VAL A 172 -3.50 -40.22 2.31
N VAL A 173 -3.47 -41.49 1.92
CA VAL A 173 -3.22 -41.91 0.52
C VAL A 173 -4.33 -41.40 -0.40
N GLY A 174 -5.59 -41.51 0.01
CA GLY A 174 -6.73 -40.98 -0.72
C GLY A 174 -6.63 -39.47 -0.93
N MET A 175 -6.26 -38.72 0.12
CA MET A 175 -6.03 -37.28 0.04
C MET A 175 -4.83 -36.93 -0.85
N MET A 176 -3.77 -37.73 -0.84
CA MET A 176 -2.61 -37.54 -1.73
C MET A 176 -3.00 -37.74 -3.20
N ILE A 177 -3.79 -38.77 -3.51
CA ILE A 177 -4.30 -39.02 -4.86
C ILE A 177 -5.19 -37.85 -5.31
N GLY A 178 -6.17 -37.45 -4.48
CA GLY A 178 -7.02 -36.30 -4.77
C GLY A 178 -6.22 -35.01 -4.97
N GLY A 179 -5.19 -34.79 -4.14
CA GLY A 179 -4.29 -33.64 -4.29
C GLY A 179 -3.45 -33.67 -5.57
N LEU A 180 -2.97 -34.84 -6.00
CA LEU A 180 -2.24 -35.01 -7.25
C LEU A 180 -3.14 -34.81 -8.47
N ALA A 181 -4.37 -35.31 -8.43
CA ALA A 181 -5.37 -35.12 -9.49
C ALA A 181 -5.82 -33.66 -9.59
N ALA A 182 -6.07 -33.01 -8.44
CA ALA A 182 -6.45 -31.61 -8.37
C ALA A 182 -5.32 -30.65 -8.78
N LYS A 183 -4.05 -31.08 -8.72
CA LYS A 183 -2.88 -30.21 -8.92
C LYS A 183 -2.89 -29.50 -10.28
N ASP A 184 -3.13 -30.23 -11.36
CA ASP A 184 -3.07 -29.68 -12.71
C ASP A 184 -4.21 -28.66 -12.93
N HIS A 185 -5.43 -29.05 -12.58
CA HIS A 185 -6.62 -28.19 -12.61
C HIS A 185 -6.45 -26.94 -11.75
N ALA A 186 -5.97 -27.08 -10.51
CA ALA A 186 -5.73 -25.94 -9.62
C ALA A 186 -4.66 -25.01 -10.17
N SER A 187 -3.59 -25.55 -10.78
CA SER A 187 -2.52 -24.75 -11.38
C SER A 187 -2.99 -24.00 -12.62
N LYS A 188 -3.75 -24.67 -13.51
CA LYS A 188 -4.35 -24.04 -14.70
C LYS A 188 -5.39 -22.98 -14.31
N GLY A 189 -6.22 -23.29 -13.32
CA GLY A 189 -7.22 -22.37 -12.78
C GLY A 189 -6.60 -21.11 -12.18
N TYR A 190 -5.54 -21.28 -11.38
CA TYR A 190 -4.76 -20.15 -10.87
C TYR A 190 -4.12 -19.33 -11.99
N GLY A 191 -3.47 -19.97 -12.97
CA GLY A 191 -2.88 -19.28 -14.11
C GLY A 191 -3.89 -18.46 -14.91
N ALA A 192 -5.08 -19.02 -15.14
CA ALA A 192 -6.17 -18.35 -15.81
C ALA A 192 -6.76 -17.19 -14.99
N LEU A 193 -6.85 -17.32 -13.66
CA LEU A 193 -7.25 -16.24 -12.76
C LEU A 193 -6.29 -15.05 -12.85
N ILE A 194 -4.99 -15.31 -12.77
CA ILE A 194 -3.96 -14.27 -12.90
C ILE A 194 -4.00 -13.63 -14.30
N SER A 195 -4.16 -14.44 -15.34
CA SER A 195 -4.29 -13.93 -16.72
C SER A 195 -5.53 -13.04 -16.89
N GLY A 196 -6.65 -13.40 -16.26
CA GLY A 196 -7.86 -12.61 -16.25
C GLY A 196 -7.71 -11.27 -15.53
N LEU A 197 -7.09 -11.27 -14.34
CA LEU A 197 -6.78 -10.04 -13.61
C LEU A 197 -5.80 -9.13 -14.38
N ASN A 198 -4.78 -9.71 -15.03
CA ASN A 198 -3.85 -8.96 -15.87
C ASN A 198 -4.53 -8.37 -17.12
N SER A 199 -5.47 -9.10 -17.71
CA SER A 199 -6.25 -8.60 -18.87
C SER A 199 -7.14 -7.42 -18.46
N LEU A 200 -7.74 -7.44 -17.26
CA LEU A 200 -8.44 -6.28 -16.71
C LEU A 200 -7.50 -5.10 -16.49
N LYS A 201 -6.31 -5.36 -15.95
CA LYS A 201 -5.28 -4.32 -15.76
C LYS A 201 -4.87 -3.67 -17.08
N SER A 202 -4.79 -4.43 -18.16
CA SER A 202 -4.49 -3.92 -19.50
C SER A 202 -5.71 -3.32 -20.22
N GLY A 203 -6.90 -3.32 -19.62
CA GLY A 203 -8.11 -2.75 -20.22
C GLY A 203 -8.81 -3.64 -21.25
N ASP A 204 -8.62 -4.96 -21.19
CA ASP A 204 -9.27 -5.94 -22.07
C ASP A 204 -10.30 -6.78 -21.29
N PRO A 205 -11.57 -6.31 -21.17
CA PRO A 205 -12.61 -7.03 -20.45
C PRO A 205 -13.01 -8.34 -21.16
N ALA A 206 -12.84 -8.44 -22.48
CA ALA A 206 -13.19 -9.63 -23.25
C ALA A 206 -12.21 -10.78 -22.98
N ALA A 207 -10.90 -10.50 -23.09
CA ALA A 207 -9.86 -11.47 -22.71
C ALA A 207 -9.90 -11.81 -21.22
N ALA A 208 -10.24 -10.84 -20.37
CA ALA A 208 -10.46 -11.07 -18.95
C ALA A 208 -11.63 -12.03 -18.69
N SER A 209 -12.78 -11.81 -19.36
CA SER A 209 -13.95 -12.68 -19.24
C SER A 209 -13.63 -14.11 -19.63
N ALA A 210 -12.95 -14.33 -20.76
CA ALA A 210 -12.54 -15.64 -21.24
C ALA A 210 -11.58 -16.35 -20.27
N SER A 211 -10.58 -15.61 -19.76
CA SER A 211 -9.61 -16.15 -18.80
C SER A 211 -10.25 -16.48 -17.45
N LEU A 212 -11.14 -15.63 -16.94
CA LEU A 212 -11.87 -15.88 -15.70
C LEU A 212 -12.89 -17.02 -15.84
N HIS A 213 -13.49 -17.20 -17.02
CA HIS A 213 -14.30 -18.37 -17.31
C HIS A 213 -13.47 -19.66 -17.21
N SER A 214 -12.31 -19.69 -17.87
CA SER A 214 -11.37 -20.81 -17.79
C SER A 214 -10.92 -21.05 -16.34
N ALA A 215 -10.65 -19.98 -15.58
CA ALA A 215 -10.33 -20.09 -14.17
C ALA A 215 -11.44 -20.76 -13.37
N ALA A 216 -12.69 -20.35 -13.58
CA ALA A 216 -13.85 -20.95 -12.92
C ALA A 216 -13.98 -22.45 -13.21
N VAL A 217 -13.88 -22.84 -14.49
CA VAL A 217 -13.99 -24.25 -14.90
C VAL A 217 -12.87 -25.09 -14.29
N GLN A 218 -11.62 -24.64 -14.39
CA GLN A 218 -10.47 -25.40 -13.88
C GLN A 218 -10.43 -25.46 -12.36
N LEU A 219 -10.79 -24.39 -11.66
CA LEU A 219 -10.90 -24.41 -10.20
C LEU A 219 -12.06 -25.31 -9.75
N GLN A 220 -13.20 -25.28 -10.42
CA GLN A 220 -14.30 -26.19 -10.08
C GLN A 220 -13.89 -27.65 -10.27
N ALA A 221 -13.23 -28.00 -11.38
CA ALA A 221 -12.69 -29.34 -11.58
C ALA A 221 -11.70 -29.76 -10.48
N ALA A 222 -10.81 -28.85 -10.04
CA ALA A 222 -9.90 -29.12 -8.93
C ALA A 222 -10.62 -29.36 -7.60
N ARG A 223 -11.75 -28.68 -7.36
CA ARG A 223 -12.58 -28.92 -6.18
C ARG A 223 -13.25 -30.30 -6.26
N ASP A 224 -13.76 -30.67 -7.42
CA ASP A 224 -14.50 -31.91 -7.62
C ASP A 224 -13.60 -33.15 -7.38
N GLU A 225 -12.29 -33.05 -7.64
CA GLU A 225 -11.31 -34.10 -7.31
C GLU A 225 -11.21 -34.40 -5.80
N PHE A 226 -11.49 -33.39 -4.97
CA PHE A 226 -11.59 -33.57 -3.52
C PHE A 226 -12.97 -34.06 -3.08
N ASP A 227 -13.96 -34.23 -3.95
CA ASP A 227 -15.28 -34.78 -3.59
C ASP A 227 -15.46 -36.24 -4.07
N THR A 228 -14.34 -36.90 -4.38
CA THR A 228 -14.27 -38.29 -4.83
C THR A 228 -14.36 -39.31 -3.69
N PRO A 229 -14.85 -40.55 -3.92
CA PRO A 229 -15.01 -41.56 -2.88
C PRO A 229 -13.74 -41.92 -2.10
N TRP A 230 -12.56 -41.86 -2.74
CA TRP A 230 -11.28 -42.16 -2.08
C TRP A 230 -10.78 -41.04 -1.17
N THR A 231 -11.27 -39.80 -1.33
CA THR A 231 -10.96 -38.69 -0.41
C THR A 231 -11.97 -38.55 0.73
N ALA A 232 -13.11 -39.26 0.68
CA ALA A 232 -14.15 -39.21 1.71
C ALA A 232 -13.64 -39.59 3.13
N PRO A 233 -12.77 -40.62 3.32
CA PRO A 233 -12.25 -40.95 4.64
C PRO A 233 -11.46 -39.81 5.30
N ALA A 234 -10.92 -38.88 4.51
CA ALA A 234 -10.18 -37.72 5.03
C ALA A 234 -11.05 -36.79 5.89
N GLN A 235 -12.36 -36.77 5.67
CA GLN A 235 -13.32 -35.97 6.45
C GLN A 235 -13.44 -36.45 7.92
N LEU A 236 -13.04 -37.70 8.20
CA LEU A 236 -13.13 -38.31 9.53
C LEU A 236 -11.81 -38.23 10.30
N VAL A 237 -10.73 -37.79 9.66
CA VAL A 237 -9.40 -37.70 10.27
C VAL A 237 -9.15 -36.26 10.72
N PRO A 238 -9.02 -36.00 12.05
CA PRO A 238 -8.61 -34.71 12.58
C PRO A 238 -7.38 -34.17 11.85
N VAL A 239 -7.28 -32.84 11.69
CA VAL A 239 -6.26 -32.15 10.88
C VAL A 239 -6.45 -32.36 9.37
N LEU A 240 -6.56 -33.60 8.88
CA LEU A 240 -6.72 -33.87 7.44
C LEU A 240 -8.06 -33.33 6.91
N ALA A 241 -9.13 -33.48 7.68
CA ALA A 241 -10.44 -32.91 7.38
C ALA A 241 -10.40 -31.38 7.29
N GLN A 242 -9.66 -30.71 8.18
CA GLN A 242 -9.53 -29.25 8.16
C GLN A 242 -8.74 -28.75 6.96
N HIS A 243 -7.66 -29.45 6.58
CA HIS A 243 -6.89 -29.09 5.37
C HIS A 243 -7.71 -29.30 4.11
N ARG A 244 -8.44 -30.43 4.02
CA ARG A 244 -9.36 -30.71 2.92
C ARG A 244 -10.43 -29.63 2.82
N GLN A 245 -11.13 -29.33 3.92
CA GLN A 245 -12.19 -28.32 3.94
C GLN A 245 -11.68 -26.94 3.56
N ALA A 246 -10.53 -26.53 4.10
CA ALA A 246 -9.88 -25.29 3.71
C ALA A 246 -9.60 -25.27 2.20
N LEU A 247 -9.02 -26.32 1.63
CA LEU A 247 -8.73 -26.40 0.20
C LEU A 247 -10.01 -26.35 -0.66
N THR A 248 -11.04 -27.13 -0.32
CA THR A 248 -12.30 -27.15 -1.09
C THR A 248 -13.06 -25.85 -1.02
N ASP A 249 -13.07 -25.19 0.16
CA ASP A 249 -13.73 -23.91 0.35
C ASP A 249 -13.00 -22.80 -0.42
N ILE A 250 -11.67 -22.77 -0.37
CA ILE A 250 -10.83 -21.82 -1.10
C ILE A 250 -11.06 -21.95 -2.61
N ILE A 251 -10.88 -23.16 -3.14
CA ILE A 251 -11.00 -23.42 -4.57
C ILE A 251 -12.43 -23.15 -5.05
N GLY A 252 -13.44 -23.59 -4.27
CA GLY A 252 -14.85 -23.37 -4.58
C GLY A 252 -15.25 -21.90 -4.60
N ARG A 253 -14.79 -21.11 -3.63
CA ARG A 253 -15.04 -19.65 -3.59
C ARG A 253 -14.36 -18.94 -4.74
N ALA A 254 -13.11 -19.29 -5.04
CA ALA A 254 -12.38 -18.73 -6.17
C ALA A 254 -13.03 -19.09 -7.52
N ALA A 255 -13.52 -20.32 -7.69
CA ALA A 255 -14.26 -20.75 -8.87
C ALA A 255 -15.57 -19.95 -9.05
N ALA A 256 -16.38 -19.87 -7.99
CA ALA A 256 -17.64 -19.13 -8.00
C ALA A 256 -17.43 -17.65 -8.29
N ALA A 257 -16.42 -17.03 -7.67
CA ALA A 257 -16.07 -15.63 -7.89
C ALA A 257 -15.59 -15.38 -9.32
N SER A 258 -14.74 -16.25 -9.87
CA SER A 258 -14.26 -16.15 -11.25
C SER A 258 -15.41 -16.30 -12.25
N ASN A 259 -16.37 -17.20 -11.98
CA ASN A 259 -17.53 -17.40 -12.82
C ASN A 259 -18.47 -16.19 -12.81
N ALA A 260 -18.76 -15.65 -11.63
CA ALA A 260 -19.56 -14.44 -11.50
C ALA A 260 -18.90 -13.27 -12.24
N ALA A 261 -17.59 -13.11 -12.08
CA ALA A 261 -16.85 -12.05 -12.75
C ALA A 261 -16.82 -12.19 -14.27
N SER A 262 -16.59 -13.40 -14.79
CA SER A 262 -16.65 -13.68 -16.23
C SER A 262 -17.99 -13.28 -16.85
N LYS A 263 -19.11 -13.66 -16.21
CA LYS A 263 -20.46 -13.35 -16.72
C LYS A 263 -20.73 -11.85 -16.77
N THR A 264 -20.33 -11.09 -15.75
CA THR A 264 -20.49 -9.64 -15.75
C THR A 264 -19.62 -8.98 -16.81
N LEU A 265 -18.36 -9.40 -16.95
CA LEU A 265 -17.42 -8.84 -17.92
C LEU A 265 -17.81 -9.09 -19.37
N ALA A 266 -18.50 -10.21 -19.65
CA ALA A 266 -19.02 -10.50 -20.98
C ALA A 266 -20.08 -9.48 -21.46
N LEU A 267 -20.65 -8.69 -20.54
CA LEU A 267 -21.64 -7.65 -20.83
C LEU A 267 -21.01 -6.26 -21.01
N VAL A 268 -19.70 -6.11 -20.77
CA VAL A 268 -18.99 -4.83 -20.81
C VAL A 268 -18.21 -4.72 -22.12
N ASP A 269 -18.68 -3.89 -23.05
CA ASP A 269 -17.98 -3.57 -24.31
C ASP A 269 -17.34 -2.18 -24.23
N LEU A 270 -16.01 -2.13 -24.04
CA LEU A 270 -15.23 -0.89 -23.98
C LEU A 270 -14.63 -0.49 -25.35
N SER A 271 -14.82 -1.30 -26.40
CA SER A 271 -14.18 -1.10 -27.70
C SER A 271 -14.74 0.09 -28.51
N GLN A 272 -15.85 0.67 -28.05
CA GLN A 272 -16.51 1.83 -28.65
C GLN A 272 -15.84 3.18 -28.29
N LEU A 273 -14.78 3.16 -27.46
CA LEU A 273 -14.14 4.36 -26.91
C LEU A 273 -12.93 4.79 -27.74
N THR A 274 -13.18 5.41 -28.89
CA THR A 274 -12.13 6.11 -29.65
C THR A 274 -12.37 7.61 -29.63
N VAL A 275 -11.36 8.39 -29.22
CA VAL A 275 -11.38 9.85 -29.38
C VAL A 275 -11.11 10.16 -30.86
N GLN A 276 -12.09 10.71 -31.56
CA GLN A 276 -11.93 11.11 -32.95
C GLN A 276 -11.84 12.64 -33.05
N THR A 277 -10.79 13.14 -33.72
CA THR A 277 -10.72 14.54 -34.23
C THR A 277 -10.82 15.67 -33.18
N GLY A 278 -10.15 15.55 -32.02
CA GLY A 278 -10.03 16.67 -31.05
C GLY A 278 -11.32 17.05 -30.31
N VAL A 279 -12.40 16.27 -30.48
CA VAL A 279 -13.61 16.36 -29.67
C VAL A 279 -13.65 15.13 -28.77
N ILE A 280 -13.66 15.37 -27.46
CA ILE A 280 -13.87 14.29 -26.51
C ILE A 280 -15.37 14.01 -26.48
N ASP A 281 -15.79 12.78 -26.80
CA ASP A 281 -17.20 12.39 -26.72
C ASP A 281 -17.61 12.27 -25.26
N VAL A 282 -18.20 13.37 -24.77
CA VAL A 282 -18.59 13.51 -23.37
C VAL A 282 -19.78 12.61 -23.02
N GLU A 283 -20.66 12.35 -23.97
CA GLU A 283 -21.83 11.48 -23.79
C GLU A 283 -21.39 10.02 -23.72
N ALA A 284 -20.47 9.60 -24.58
CA ALA A 284 -19.85 8.28 -24.51
C ALA A 284 -19.14 8.06 -23.17
N LEU A 285 -18.42 9.06 -22.64
CA LEU A 285 -17.77 8.97 -21.33
C LEU A 285 -18.78 8.80 -20.20
N ALA A 286 -19.90 9.54 -20.23
CA ALA A 286 -20.97 9.41 -19.24
C ALA A 286 -21.60 8.00 -19.25
N LEU A 287 -21.79 7.41 -20.44
CA LEU A 287 -22.34 6.06 -20.61
C LEU A 287 -21.44 4.96 -20.00
N LEU A 288 -20.15 5.21 -19.79
CA LEU A 288 -19.24 4.26 -19.14
C LEU A 288 -19.38 4.15 -17.63
N THR A 289 -20.07 5.11 -16.99
CA THR A 289 -20.19 5.15 -15.53
C THR A 289 -20.74 3.83 -14.98
N GLN A 290 -21.84 3.32 -15.57
CA GLN A 290 -22.47 2.10 -15.09
C GLN A 290 -21.63 0.85 -15.38
N PRO A 291 -21.13 0.62 -16.62
CA PRO A 291 -20.20 -0.48 -16.90
C PRO A 291 -18.97 -0.52 -15.97
N LEU A 292 -18.36 0.64 -15.68
CA LEU A 292 -17.20 0.72 -14.78
C LEU A 292 -17.58 0.48 -13.31
N ALA A 293 -18.77 0.90 -12.88
CA ALA A 293 -19.29 0.60 -11.55
C ALA A 293 -19.55 -0.90 -11.36
N ASP A 294 -20.10 -1.57 -12.37
CA ASP A 294 -20.35 -3.01 -12.39
C ASP A 294 -19.02 -3.80 -12.40
N LEU A 295 -18.04 -3.35 -13.19
CA LEU A 295 -16.68 -3.86 -13.18
C LEU A 295 -16.05 -3.73 -11.79
N ARG A 296 -16.08 -2.54 -11.18
CA ARG A 296 -15.55 -2.31 -9.83
C ARG A 296 -16.21 -3.24 -8.80
N SER A 297 -17.53 -3.33 -8.82
CA SER A 297 -18.31 -4.19 -7.90
C SER A 297 -17.90 -5.66 -8.04
N THR A 298 -17.72 -6.10 -9.28
CA THR A 298 -17.31 -7.47 -9.62
C THR A 298 -15.91 -7.80 -9.09
N VAL A 299 -14.91 -6.95 -9.35
CA VAL A 299 -13.54 -7.20 -8.89
C VAL A 299 -13.46 -7.09 -7.36
N LYS A 300 -14.24 -6.18 -6.75
CA LYS A 300 -14.36 -6.10 -5.28
C LYS A 300 -14.95 -7.38 -4.68
N GLY A 301 -15.99 -7.93 -5.30
CA GLY A 301 -16.55 -9.24 -4.91
C GLY A 301 -15.52 -10.37 -4.97
N LEU A 302 -14.70 -10.38 -6.04
CA LEU A 302 -13.58 -11.32 -6.17
C LEU A 302 -12.53 -11.13 -5.07
N SER A 303 -12.13 -9.90 -4.77
CA SER A 303 -11.17 -9.61 -3.69
C SER A 303 -11.69 -10.09 -2.33
N VAL A 304 -12.96 -9.83 -2.00
CA VAL A 304 -13.59 -10.29 -0.75
C VAL A 304 -13.60 -11.83 -0.69
N ALA A 305 -13.89 -12.50 -1.81
CA ALA A 305 -13.85 -13.96 -1.86
C ALA A 305 -12.42 -14.52 -1.66
N LEU A 306 -11.40 -13.87 -2.25
CA LEU A 306 -9.99 -14.21 -2.05
C LEU A 306 -9.55 -13.97 -0.60
N ASP A 307 -10.00 -12.89 0.04
CA ASP A 307 -9.72 -12.59 1.45
C ASP A 307 -10.35 -13.63 2.38
N ALA A 308 -11.60 -13.98 2.13
CA ALA A 308 -12.32 -15.01 2.86
C ALA A 308 -11.78 -16.44 2.62
N ALA A 309 -10.88 -16.60 1.64
CA ALA A 309 -10.12 -17.82 1.36
C ALA A 309 -8.79 -17.90 2.15
N SER A 310 -8.48 -16.94 3.03
CA SER A 310 -7.34 -17.09 3.96
C SER A 310 -7.58 -18.24 4.95
N SER A 311 -6.56 -19.07 5.16
CA SER A 311 -6.59 -20.09 6.20
C SER A 311 -5.22 -20.21 6.87
N PRO A 312 -5.15 -20.26 8.21
CA PRO A 312 -3.90 -20.51 8.93
C PRO A 312 -3.34 -21.91 8.67
N TRP A 313 -4.12 -22.81 8.07
CA TRP A 313 -3.73 -24.17 7.70
C TRP A 313 -3.10 -24.26 6.30
N LEU A 314 -3.00 -23.15 5.57
CA LEU A 314 -2.47 -23.14 4.22
C LEU A 314 -0.94 -23.24 4.24
N PHE A 315 -0.33 -24.11 3.43
CA PHE A 315 1.14 -24.15 3.31
C PHE A 315 1.68 -22.90 2.62
N ALA A 316 2.88 -22.46 3.01
CA ALA A 316 3.49 -21.20 2.55
C ALA A 316 3.45 -20.98 1.02
N PRO A 317 3.77 -21.96 0.15
CA PRO A 317 3.72 -21.75 -1.30
C PRO A 317 2.33 -21.40 -1.86
N PHE A 318 1.25 -21.79 -1.17
CA PHE A 318 -0.12 -21.44 -1.55
C PHE A 318 -0.54 -20.09 -0.96
N GLN A 319 -0.02 -19.73 0.23
CA GLN A 319 -0.21 -18.41 0.80
C GLN A 319 0.36 -17.34 -0.14
N ASP A 320 1.60 -17.53 -0.64
CA ASP A 320 2.24 -16.60 -1.56
C ASP A 320 1.43 -16.38 -2.85
N ARG A 321 0.86 -17.46 -3.41
CA ARG A 321 0.01 -17.39 -4.60
C ARG A 321 -1.28 -16.64 -4.36
N LEU A 322 -1.92 -16.88 -3.21
CA LEU A 322 -3.15 -16.20 -2.81
C LEU A 322 -2.89 -14.71 -2.57
N ASP A 323 -1.79 -14.38 -1.90
CA ASP A 323 -1.39 -13.00 -1.64
C ASP A 323 -1.03 -12.25 -2.92
N HIS A 324 -0.41 -12.93 -3.90
CA HIS A 324 -0.19 -12.37 -5.22
C HIS A 324 -1.52 -12.06 -5.94
N ALA A 325 -2.48 -12.99 -5.93
CA ALA A 325 -3.81 -12.76 -6.53
C ALA A 325 -4.56 -11.61 -5.84
N ARG A 326 -4.50 -11.51 -4.51
CA ARG A 326 -5.08 -10.39 -3.74
C ARG A 326 -4.45 -9.05 -4.11
N THR A 327 -3.13 -9.02 -4.26
CA THR A 327 -2.39 -7.81 -4.62
C THR A 327 -2.82 -7.32 -6.00
N LEU A 328 -2.92 -8.22 -6.97
CA LEU A 328 -3.40 -7.91 -8.33
C LEU A 328 -4.88 -7.47 -8.33
N ALA A 329 -5.76 -8.18 -7.62
CA ALA A 329 -7.17 -7.78 -7.51
C ALA A 329 -7.31 -6.37 -6.88
N SER A 330 -6.53 -6.08 -5.84
CA SER A 330 -6.50 -4.76 -5.22
C SER A 330 -5.97 -3.67 -6.16
N GLU A 331 -5.04 -4.00 -7.06
CA GLU A 331 -4.55 -3.07 -8.08
C GLU A 331 -5.62 -2.79 -9.15
N VAL A 332 -6.30 -3.82 -9.64
CA VAL A 332 -7.40 -3.68 -10.60
C VAL A 332 -8.55 -2.87 -10.00
N ILE A 333 -8.89 -3.05 -8.71
CA ILE A 333 -9.91 -2.23 -8.04
C ILE A 333 -9.52 -0.75 -8.06
N ARG A 334 -8.26 -0.41 -7.74
CA ARG A 334 -7.81 1.00 -7.76
C ARG A 334 -7.90 1.62 -9.16
N GLN A 335 -7.54 0.85 -10.18
CA GLN A 335 -7.65 1.31 -11.56
C GLN A 335 -9.12 1.48 -11.99
N ALA A 336 -10.00 0.59 -11.56
CA ALA A 336 -11.44 0.69 -11.79
C ALA A 336 -12.05 1.88 -11.06
N ASP A 337 -11.65 2.15 -9.81
CA ASP A 337 -12.05 3.34 -9.05
C ASP A 337 -11.65 4.62 -9.79
N THR A 338 -10.38 4.72 -10.20
CA THR A 338 -9.87 5.87 -10.95
C THR A 338 -10.63 6.07 -12.27
N SER A 339 -10.91 4.99 -12.99
CA SER A 339 -11.65 5.03 -14.26
C SER A 339 -13.11 5.44 -14.05
N LEU A 340 -13.74 4.93 -12.99
CA LEU A 340 -15.11 5.28 -12.63
C LEU A 340 -15.21 6.75 -12.24
N ASP A 341 -14.27 7.25 -11.43
CA ASP A 341 -14.22 8.66 -11.06
C ASP A 341 -14.00 9.55 -12.29
N ALA A 342 -13.15 9.13 -13.23
CA ALA A 342 -12.98 9.82 -14.50
C ALA A 342 -14.27 9.83 -15.34
N ALA A 343 -15.03 8.73 -15.38
CA ALA A 343 -16.31 8.66 -16.08
C ALA A 343 -17.40 9.50 -15.39
N GLN A 344 -17.38 9.59 -14.06
CA GLN A 344 -18.33 10.37 -13.27
C GLN A 344 -18.06 11.88 -13.32
N GLN A 345 -16.80 12.28 -13.16
CA GLN A 345 -16.41 13.69 -13.07
C GLN A 345 -16.01 14.29 -14.41
N GLY A 346 -15.45 13.48 -15.32
CA GLY A 346 -14.95 13.89 -16.62
C GLY A 346 -15.98 14.66 -17.45
N PRO A 347 -17.25 14.23 -17.56
CA PRO A 347 -18.25 14.97 -18.31
C PRO A 347 -18.47 16.40 -17.84
N ALA A 348 -18.56 16.61 -16.52
CA ALA A 348 -18.68 17.93 -15.94
C ALA A 348 -17.43 18.79 -16.20
N MET A 349 -16.23 18.20 -16.12
CA MET A 349 -14.95 18.86 -16.41
C MET A 349 -14.79 19.21 -17.90
N LEU A 350 -15.40 18.44 -18.79
CA LEU A 350 -15.42 18.65 -20.23
C LEU A 350 -16.57 19.55 -20.68
N GLY A 351 -17.33 20.11 -19.74
CA GLY A 351 -18.33 21.13 -19.99
C GLY A 351 -19.61 20.63 -20.63
N ILE A 352 -20.11 19.46 -20.18
CA ILE A 352 -21.45 18.96 -20.56
C ILE A 352 -22.56 19.94 -20.14
N ASP A 353 -22.46 20.49 -18.92
CA ASP A 353 -23.46 21.41 -18.32
C ASP A 353 -23.19 22.89 -18.63
N GLY A 354 -22.03 23.22 -19.21
CA GLY A 354 -21.63 24.59 -19.53
C GLY A 354 -20.12 24.74 -19.74
N PRO A 355 -19.65 25.90 -20.22
CA PRO A 355 -18.22 26.14 -20.47
C PRO A 355 -17.38 26.01 -19.20
N ARG A 356 -16.27 25.29 -19.29
CA ARG A 356 -15.28 25.08 -18.22
C ARG A 356 -13.99 25.79 -18.57
N ARG A 357 -13.40 26.55 -17.64
CA ARG A 357 -12.18 27.33 -17.91
C ARG A 357 -11.02 26.81 -17.08
N TYR A 358 -9.89 26.54 -17.71
CA TYR A 358 -8.68 26.08 -17.05
C TYR A 358 -7.54 27.04 -17.30
N PHE A 359 -6.88 27.47 -16.22
CA PHE A 359 -5.65 28.24 -16.29
C PHE A 359 -4.45 27.31 -16.40
N ILE A 360 -3.57 27.54 -17.36
CA ILE A 360 -2.35 26.75 -17.55
C ILE A 360 -1.17 27.68 -17.32
N ALA A 361 -0.40 27.40 -16.27
CA ALA A 361 0.83 28.11 -15.95
C ALA A 361 2.05 27.37 -16.52
N PHE A 362 2.82 28.06 -17.35
CA PHE A 362 4.08 27.55 -17.86
C PHE A 362 5.22 28.05 -16.97
N THR A 363 5.90 27.11 -16.33
CA THR A 363 6.98 27.40 -15.38
C THR A 363 8.34 27.01 -15.94
N SER A 364 9.40 27.46 -15.28
CA SER A 364 10.79 27.19 -15.68
C SER A 364 11.61 26.79 -14.46
N SER A 365 11.96 25.50 -14.37
CA SER A 365 12.81 24.95 -13.29
C SER A 365 14.24 25.50 -13.28
N ALA A 366 14.66 26.21 -14.34
CA ALA A 366 15.91 26.98 -14.37
C ALA A 366 15.94 28.12 -13.33
N GLU A 367 14.78 28.56 -12.86
CA GLU A 367 14.58 29.45 -11.71
C GLU A 367 13.76 28.68 -10.68
N ALA A 368 14.41 27.82 -9.91
CA ALA A 368 13.73 26.85 -9.05
C ALA A 368 12.77 27.52 -8.06
N ARG A 369 11.63 26.87 -7.84
CA ARG A 369 10.62 27.17 -6.83
C ARG A 369 10.10 25.87 -6.22
N GLY A 370 9.47 25.91 -5.05
CA GLY A 370 8.97 24.70 -4.38
C GLY A 370 8.12 23.76 -5.23
N GLN A 371 7.17 24.28 -6.03
CA GLN A 371 6.40 23.42 -6.94
C GLN A 371 7.24 22.91 -8.10
N THR A 372 7.80 23.82 -8.92
CA THR A 372 8.64 23.51 -10.10
C THR A 372 9.66 24.64 -10.31
N GLY A 373 9.17 25.82 -10.70
CA GLY A 373 9.99 26.99 -11.01
C GLY A 373 9.18 28.25 -11.24
N LEU A 374 9.86 29.34 -11.61
CA LEU A 374 9.23 30.63 -11.88
C LEU A 374 8.21 30.52 -13.03
N MET A 375 7.03 31.12 -12.83
CA MET A 375 5.99 31.21 -13.85
C MET A 375 6.31 32.33 -14.86
N GLY A 376 6.48 31.96 -16.13
CA GLY A 376 6.85 32.90 -17.19
C GLY A 376 5.69 33.28 -18.12
N ASN A 377 4.86 32.29 -18.48
CA ASN A 377 3.75 32.43 -19.43
C ASN A 377 2.51 31.72 -18.90
N TRP A 378 1.37 32.03 -19.48
CA TRP A 378 0.11 31.37 -19.18
C TRP A 378 -0.80 31.24 -20.39
N ALA A 379 -1.72 30.30 -20.31
CA ALA A 379 -2.83 30.13 -21.24
C ALA A 379 -4.14 29.90 -20.46
N GLU A 380 -5.26 30.27 -21.07
CA GLU A 380 -6.60 29.90 -20.64
C GLU A 380 -7.22 29.02 -21.71
N VAL A 381 -7.63 27.82 -21.33
CA VAL A 381 -8.36 26.90 -22.20
C VAL A 381 -9.80 26.82 -21.69
N THR A 382 -10.74 27.07 -22.59
CA THR A 382 -12.17 26.84 -22.33
C THR A 382 -12.61 25.54 -23.01
N ILE A 383 -13.33 24.69 -22.28
CA ILE A 383 -13.89 23.44 -22.77
C ILE A 383 -15.42 23.55 -22.75
N THR A 384 -16.06 23.32 -23.88
CA THR A 384 -17.53 23.31 -24.00
C THR A 384 -17.96 22.06 -24.73
N LYS A 385 -18.73 21.18 -24.08
CA LYS A 385 -19.19 19.90 -24.64
C LYS A 385 -18.05 19.11 -25.31
N GLY A 386 -16.93 18.97 -24.61
CA GLY A 386 -15.75 18.24 -25.08
C GLY A 386 -14.90 18.95 -26.13
N ARG A 387 -15.27 20.17 -26.54
CA ARG A 387 -14.49 20.99 -27.47
C ARG A 387 -13.59 21.95 -26.71
N LEU A 388 -12.28 21.77 -26.85
CA LEU A 388 -11.28 22.62 -26.23
C LEU A 388 -10.99 23.82 -27.14
N LYS A 389 -10.84 25.01 -26.54
CA LYS A 389 -10.49 26.25 -27.24
C LYS A 389 -9.53 27.06 -26.39
N LEU A 390 -8.41 27.49 -26.97
CA LEU A 390 -7.55 28.52 -26.37
C LEU A 390 -8.29 29.86 -26.39
N THR A 391 -8.65 30.38 -25.21
CA THR A 391 -9.47 31.60 -25.07
C THR A 391 -8.69 32.82 -24.61
N ALA A 392 -7.54 32.62 -23.96
CA ALA A 392 -6.57 33.67 -23.70
C ALA A 392 -5.18 33.08 -23.51
N ARG A 393 -4.17 33.94 -23.57
CA ARG A 393 -2.77 33.64 -23.29
C ARG A 393 -2.05 34.93 -23.04
N GLY A 394 -0.91 34.85 -22.38
CA GLY A 394 -0.04 36.00 -22.18
C GLY A 394 1.16 35.68 -21.33
N ARG A 395 1.91 36.73 -21.03
CA ARG A 395 3.07 36.65 -20.13
C ARG A 395 2.66 36.98 -18.71
N THR A 396 3.43 36.51 -17.74
CA THR A 396 3.22 36.84 -16.32
C THR A 396 3.24 38.37 -16.09
N GLY A 397 4.03 39.12 -16.86
CA GLY A 397 4.09 40.58 -16.79
C GLY A 397 2.76 41.28 -17.05
N GLU A 398 1.92 40.74 -17.94
CA GLU A 398 0.60 41.31 -18.24
C GLU A 398 -0.34 41.18 -17.05
N LEU A 399 -0.34 40.02 -16.37
CA LEU A 399 -1.14 39.81 -15.15
C LEU A 399 -0.69 40.72 -14.00
N ILE A 400 0.61 41.00 -13.91
CA ILE A 400 1.16 41.98 -12.94
C ILE A 400 0.57 43.37 -13.24
N THR A 401 0.69 43.83 -14.49
CA THR A 401 0.17 45.13 -14.91
C THR A 401 -1.35 45.23 -14.74
N ASP A 402 -2.10 44.17 -15.01
CA ASP A 402 -3.56 44.17 -14.86
C ASP A 402 -3.98 44.24 -13.38
N LEU A 403 -3.27 43.56 -12.48
CA LEU A 403 -3.48 43.73 -11.03
C LEU A 403 -3.13 45.15 -10.56
N GLU A 404 -2.03 45.73 -11.05
CA GLU A 404 -1.64 47.11 -10.72
C GLU A 404 -2.73 48.11 -11.13
N LYS A 405 -3.25 48.00 -12.36
CA LYS A 405 -4.34 48.84 -12.87
C LYS A 405 -5.62 48.74 -12.03
N ARG A 406 -5.86 47.58 -11.42
CA ARG A 406 -7.03 47.34 -10.55
C ARG A 406 -6.81 47.73 -9.09
N GLY A 407 -5.65 48.31 -8.75
CA GLY A 407 -5.33 48.77 -7.40
C GLY A 407 -4.85 47.66 -6.45
N GLY A 408 -4.39 46.53 -7.00
CA GLY A 408 -3.91 45.35 -6.28
C GLY A 408 -4.94 44.22 -6.20
N ALA A 409 -4.57 43.16 -5.47
CA ALA A 409 -5.43 42.01 -5.17
C ALA A 409 -5.33 41.64 -3.68
N SER A 410 -6.30 40.88 -3.19
CA SER A 410 -6.19 40.15 -1.93
C SER A 410 -6.06 38.65 -2.21
N LEU A 411 -5.49 37.93 -1.25
CA LEU A 411 -5.41 36.48 -1.30
C LEU A 411 -6.06 35.93 -0.02
N VAL A 412 -6.80 34.83 -0.14
CA VAL A 412 -7.24 34.02 0.98
C VAL A 412 -6.38 32.76 1.02
N ALA A 413 -5.60 32.61 2.08
CA ALA A 413 -4.73 31.47 2.33
C ALA A 413 -4.61 31.22 3.85
N SER A 414 -3.92 30.16 4.24
CA SER A 414 -3.65 29.90 5.67
C SER A 414 -2.65 30.89 6.26
N ASP A 415 -2.66 31.04 7.58
CA ASP A 415 -1.67 31.86 8.29
C ASP A 415 -0.25 31.35 8.08
N GLU A 416 -0.07 30.03 8.00
CA GLU A 416 1.22 29.40 7.67
C GLU A 416 1.71 29.81 6.28
N TYR A 417 0.81 29.86 5.29
CA TYR A 417 1.14 30.31 3.94
C TYR A 417 1.61 31.77 3.93
N PHE A 418 0.88 32.67 4.62
CA PHE A 418 1.29 34.07 4.71
C PHE A 418 2.59 34.25 5.51
N ALA A 419 2.80 33.50 6.59
CA ALA A 419 4.03 33.56 7.38
C ALA A 419 5.27 33.21 6.53
N ARG A 420 5.14 32.28 5.58
CA ARG A 420 6.24 31.88 4.70
C ARG A 420 6.38 32.80 3.49
N TYR A 421 5.27 33.05 2.78
CA TYR A 421 5.30 33.66 1.45
C TYR A 421 4.95 35.15 1.43
N GLY A 422 4.45 35.70 2.53
CA GLY A 422 4.12 37.12 2.65
C GLY A 422 5.31 38.03 2.36
N GLN A 423 6.49 37.67 2.87
CA GLN A 423 7.75 38.38 2.62
C GLN A 423 8.17 38.37 1.13
N PHE A 424 7.64 37.45 0.33
CA PHE A 424 7.93 37.34 -1.11
C PHE A 424 6.85 37.99 -1.98
N GLY A 425 5.85 38.63 -1.35
CA GLY A 425 4.80 39.39 -2.01
C GLY A 425 3.40 38.80 -1.89
N ALA A 426 3.21 37.64 -1.24
CA ALA A 426 1.88 37.06 -1.05
C ALA A 426 0.94 37.93 -0.18
N GLY A 427 1.50 38.91 0.53
CA GLY A 427 0.75 39.76 1.45
C GLY A 427 0.57 39.13 2.82
N SER A 428 -0.53 39.46 3.48
CA SER A 428 -0.93 38.96 4.80
C SER A 428 -2.44 38.78 4.83
N GLN A 429 -2.97 38.18 5.90
CA GLN A 429 -4.43 38.15 6.11
C GLN A 429 -5.01 39.57 6.08
N GLY A 430 -6.03 39.78 5.23
CA GLY A 430 -6.65 41.09 5.00
C GLY A 430 -5.75 42.14 4.32
N GLY A 431 -4.51 41.78 3.97
CA GLY A 431 -3.55 42.64 3.28
C GLY A 431 -3.65 42.54 1.76
N LYS A 432 -2.89 43.40 1.07
CA LYS A 432 -2.76 43.35 -0.38
C LYS A 432 -1.58 42.48 -0.81
N VAL A 433 -1.80 41.73 -1.88
CA VAL A 433 -0.75 41.02 -2.62
C VAL A 433 0.06 42.06 -3.39
N ILE A 434 1.38 41.92 -3.35
CA ILE A 434 2.27 42.69 -4.23
C ILE A 434 2.13 42.06 -5.63
N PRO A 435 1.73 42.81 -6.68
CA PRO A 435 1.45 42.24 -8.00
C PRO A 435 2.56 41.34 -8.55
N LYS A 436 3.82 41.71 -8.30
CA LYS A 436 5.01 40.92 -8.67
C LYS A 436 5.07 39.52 -8.07
N TYR A 437 4.27 39.21 -7.04
CA TYR A 437 4.14 37.87 -6.45
C TYR A 437 3.78 36.80 -7.48
N TRP A 438 3.13 37.15 -8.59
CA TRP A 438 2.93 36.24 -9.73
C TRP A 438 4.22 35.50 -10.16
N SER A 439 5.40 36.13 -10.06
CA SER A 439 6.68 35.48 -10.38
C SER A 439 7.14 34.45 -9.34
N ASN A 440 6.60 34.52 -8.12
CA ASN A 440 6.95 33.69 -6.96
C ASN A 440 5.78 32.80 -6.49
N ILE A 441 4.65 32.81 -7.19
CA ILE A 441 3.42 32.15 -6.75
C ILE A 441 3.57 30.63 -6.60
N THR A 442 4.58 30.04 -7.23
CA THR A 442 4.93 28.61 -7.20
C THR A 442 5.95 28.25 -6.11
N MET A 443 6.26 29.16 -5.17
CA MET A 443 7.20 28.92 -4.06
C MET A 443 6.75 27.82 -3.11
N SER A 444 5.45 27.67 -2.87
CA SER A 444 4.96 26.54 -2.07
C SER A 444 5.19 25.22 -2.81
N PRO A 445 5.66 24.15 -2.12
CA PRO A 445 5.74 22.81 -2.70
C PRO A 445 4.39 22.09 -2.73
N ASP A 446 3.30 22.77 -2.35
CA ASP A 446 1.93 22.25 -2.34
C ASP A 446 1.10 22.84 -3.49
N MET A 447 0.68 21.99 -4.43
CA MET A 447 -0.01 22.43 -5.64
C MET A 447 -1.45 22.91 -5.35
N PRO A 448 -2.21 22.33 -4.40
CA PRO A 448 -3.48 22.93 -3.97
C PRO A 448 -3.35 24.37 -3.47
N ALA A 449 -2.34 24.69 -2.65
CA ALA A 449 -2.08 26.06 -2.23
C ALA A 449 -1.74 26.98 -3.41
N VAL A 450 -0.87 26.53 -4.31
CA VAL A 450 -0.47 27.29 -5.52
C VAL A 450 -1.64 27.50 -6.48
N GLY A 451 -2.41 26.46 -6.77
CA GLY A 451 -3.56 26.47 -7.68
C GLY A 451 -4.67 27.38 -7.18
N SER A 452 -4.99 27.30 -5.88
CA SER A 452 -5.95 28.21 -5.25
C SER A 452 -5.51 29.67 -5.36
N ALA A 453 -4.23 29.96 -5.08
CA ALA A 453 -3.70 31.32 -5.22
C ALA A 453 -3.74 31.82 -6.66
N MET A 454 -3.35 31.00 -7.64
CA MET A 454 -3.41 31.35 -9.06
C MET A 454 -4.84 31.66 -9.50
N ALA A 455 -5.82 30.83 -9.12
CA ALA A 455 -7.22 31.04 -9.49
C ALA A 455 -7.78 32.35 -8.91
N GLN A 456 -7.55 32.61 -7.62
CA GLN A 456 -8.00 33.84 -6.95
C GLN A 456 -7.40 35.10 -7.58
N LEU A 457 -6.09 35.09 -7.87
CA LEU A 457 -5.41 36.25 -8.43
C LEU A 457 -5.75 36.45 -9.91
N TYR A 458 -5.94 35.36 -10.66
CA TYR A 458 -6.33 35.43 -12.07
C TYR A 458 -7.73 36.02 -12.23
N GLU A 459 -8.68 35.62 -11.38
CA GLU A 459 -10.02 36.18 -11.37
C GLU A 459 -9.99 37.69 -11.06
N GLN A 460 -9.20 38.11 -10.08
CA GLN A 460 -9.05 39.52 -9.76
C GLN A 460 -8.35 40.32 -10.87
N ALA A 461 -7.35 39.74 -11.54
CA ALA A 461 -6.63 40.39 -12.63
C ALA A 461 -7.49 40.56 -13.89
N THR A 462 -8.31 39.56 -14.21
CA THR A 462 -9.00 39.49 -15.52
C THR A 462 -10.51 39.66 -15.43
N GLY A 463 -11.11 39.48 -14.25
CA GLY A 463 -12.56 39.35 -14.06
C GLY A 463 -13.12 37.98 -14.47
N ARG A 464 -12.26 36.98 -14.74
CA ARG A 464 -12.67 35.65 -15.18
C ARG A 464 -12.28 34.59 -14.15
N ALA A 465 -13.27 33.96 -13.54
CA ALA A 465 -13.07 32.75 -12.75
C ALA A 465 -12.62 31.57 -13.63
N VAL A 466 -11.85 30.67 -13.02
CA VAL A 466 -11.41 29.40 -13.61
C VAL A 466 -11.88 28.25 -12.73
N ASP A 467 -12.09 27.08 -13.33
CA ASP A 467 -12.51 25.86 -12.65
C ASP A 467 -11.33 24.99 -12.18
N GLY A 468 -10.13 25.28 -12.67
CA GLY A 468 -8.92 24.58 -12.27
C GLY A 468 -7.66 25.21 -12.85
N VAL A 469 -6.52 24.76 -12.34
CA VAL A 469 -5.19 25.24 -12.68
C VAL A 469 -4.31 24.06 -13.03
N PHE A 470 -3.56 24.16 -14.12
CA PHE A 470 -2.50 23.23 -14.49
C PHE A 470 -1.14 23.94 -14.44
N ILE A 471 -0.11 23.25 -13.99
CA ILE A 471 1.29 23.68 -14.10
C ILE A 471 2.02 22.71 -15.01
N ILE A 472 2.73 23.25 -15.98
CA ILE A 472 3.54 22.50 -16.94
C ILE A 472 4.91 23.16 -17.05
N ASP A 473 5.97 22.39 -16.81
CA ASP A 473 7.35 22.83 -17.04
C ASP A 473 7.90 22.27 -18.37
N PRO A 474 9.15 22.59 -18.78
CA PRO A 474 9.68 22.11 -20.05
C PRO A 474 9.82 20.59 -20.18
N ALA A 475 10.01 19.85 -19.07
CA ALA A 475 10.00 18.39 -19.10
C ALA A 475 8.56 17.86 -19.27
N GLY A 476 7.56 18.58 -18.74
CA GLY A 476 6.15 18.31 -18.98
C GLY A 476 5.77 18.55 -20.45
N ILE A 477 6.25 19.63 -21.05
CA ILE A 477 6.09 19.90 -22.49
C ILE A 477 6.76 18.79 -23.32
N ALA A 478 7.98 18.40 -22.98
CA ALA A 478 8.68 17.30 -23.65
C ALA A 478 7.86 15.99 -23.62
N ALA A 479 7.24 15.66 -22.48
CA ALA A 479 6.35 14.50 -22.37
C ALA A 479 5.08 14.62 -23.23
N LEU A 480 4.51 15.83 -23.37
CA LEU A 480 3.38 16.07 -24.28
C LEU A 480 3.78 15.92 -25.75
N LEU A 481 4.99 16.34 -26.13
CA LEU A 481 5.50 16.18 -27.50
C LEU A 481 5.76 14.70 -27.84
N ASP A 482 6.09 13.87 -26.86
CA ASP A 482 6.25 12.42 -27.07
C ASP A 482 4.93 11.76 -27.54
N LEU A 483 3.80 12.30 -27.09
CA LEU A 483 2.46 11.87 -27.47
C LEU A 483 1.96 12.49 -28.77
N THR A 484 2.19 13.79 -28.91
CA THR A 484 1.54 14.60 -29.94
C THR A 484 2.40 14.79 -31.18
N GLY A 485 3.69 14.46 -31.09
CA GLY A 485 4.69 14.64 -32.15
C GLY A 485 5.45 15.97 -32.04
N ASP A 486 6.47 16.08 -32.87
CA ASP A 486 7.35 17.24 -32.89
C ASP A 486 6.62 18.52 -33.32
N VAL A 487 6.97 19.62 -32.65
CA VAL A 487 6.46 20.95 -32.95
C VAL A 487 7.50 21.73 -33.73
N VAL A 488 7.16 22.10 -34.96
CA VAL A 488 7.97 23.03 -35.75
C VAL A 488 7.60 24.45 -35.34
N VAL A 489 8.61 25.28 -35.11
CA VAL A 489 8.46 26.73 -34.87
C VAL A 489 9.09 27.46 -36.06
N PRO A 490 8.33 27.69 -37.16
CA PRO A 490 8.88 28.19 -38.41
C PRO A 490 9.56 29.54 -38.27
N SER A 491 9.05 30.41 -37.39
CA SER A 491 9.62 31.73 -37.11
C SER A 491 11.07 31.69 -36.62
N LEU A 492 11.55 30.53 -36.15
CA LEU A 492 12.89 30.36 -35.59
C LEU A 492 13.76 29.36 -36.33
N GLY A 493 13.18 28.63 -37.29
CA GLY A 493 13.81 27.47 -37.91
C GLY A 493 14.17 26.37 -36.90
N VAL A 494 13.39 26.21 -35.82
CA VAL A 494 13.62 25.22 -34.77
C VAL A 494 12.49 24.20 -34.76
N THR A 495 12.84 22.92 -34.61
CA THR A 495 11.90 21.83 -34.31
C THR A 495 12.12 21.37 -32.88
N LEU A 496 11.06 21.40 -32.09
CA LEU A 496 11.04 20.88 -30.73
C LEU A 496 10.48 19.47 -30.74
N SER A 497 11.29 18.54 -30.25
CA SER A 497 10.90 17.14 -30.02
C SER A 497 10.84 16.86 -28.51
N SER A 498 10.34 15.68 -28.14
CA SER A 498 10.40 15.21 -26.75
C SER A 498 11.82 15.13 -26.18
N THR A 499 12.86 15.08 -27.03
CA THR A 499 14.26 15.01 -26.60
C THR A 499 14.98 16.36 -26.58
N THR A 500 14.49 17.35 -27.34
CA THR A 500 15.16 18.65 -27.49
C THR A 500 14.44 19.79 -26.76
N ALA A 501 13.14 19.64 -26.48
CA ALA A 501 12.32 20.72 -25.92
C ALA A 501 12.83 21.21 -24.56
N GLU A 502 13.17 20.31 -23.63
CA GLU A 502 13.62 20.70 -22.30
C GLU A 502 14.91 21.52 -22.34
N GLN A 503 15.93 21.02 -23.06
CA GLN A 503 17.22 21.70 -23.19
C GLN A 503 17.07 23.07 -23.87
N PHE A 504 16.29 23.13 -24.95
CA PHE A 504 16.07 24.36 -25.68
C PHE A 504 15.35 25.41 -24.83
N LEU A 505 14.28 25.01 -24.15
CA LEU A 505 13.46 25.91 -23.33
C LEU A 505 14.14 26.35 -22.03
N LEU A 506 15.05 25.55 -21.48
CA LEU A 506 15.76 25.93 -20.25
C LEU A 506 17.06 26.69 -20.50
N LEU A 507 17.73 26.48 -21.65
CA LEU A 507 19.09 27.01 -21.87
C LEU A 507 19.30 27.59 -23.28
N ASP A 508 19.06 26.83 -24.35
CA ASP A 508 19.59 27.20 -25.67
C ASP A 508 18.94 28.48 -26.23
N GLN A 509 17.66 28.70 -25.96
CA GLN A 509 16.94 29.90 -26.40
C GLN A 509 17.59 31.21 -25.89
N TYR A 510 18.33 31.16 -24.78
CA TYR A 510 18.96 32.34 -24.20
C TYR A 510 20.28 32.72 -24.88
N THR A 511 20.78 31.89 -25.80
CA THR A 511 21.95 32.24 -26.62
C THR A 511 21.56 33.09 -27.85
N ARG A 512 20.26 33.25 -28.11
CA ARG A 512 19.70 34.01 -29.23
C ARG A 512 19.41 35.47 -28.85
N PRO A 513 19.28 36.38 -29.82
CA PRO A 513 18.86 37.76 -29.59
C PRO A 513 17.52 37.86 -28.83
N GLU A 514 17.37 38.90 -28.00
CA GLU A 514 16.17 39.09 -27.17
C GLU A 514 14.89 39.26 -28.00
N SER A 515 14.96 39.96 -29.14
CA SER A 515 13.82 40.12 -30.05
C SER A 515 13.32 38.80 -30.62
N GLU A 516 14.20 37.84 -30.88
CA GLU A 516 13.80 36.51 -31.33
C GLU A 516 13.15 35.72 -30.17
N ARG A 517 13.71 35.81 -28.95
CA ARG A 517 13.28 35.07 -27.75
C ARG A 517 11.81 35.28 -27.37
N GLU A 518 11.30 36.50 -27.51
CA GLU A 518 9.90 36.79 -27.17
C GLU A 518 8.93 36.05 -28.09
N ASP A 519 9.24 36.02 -29.39
CA ASP A 519 8.49 35.26 -30.38
C ASP A 519 8.62 33.74 -30.17
N ILE A 520 9.74 33.26 -29.59
CA ILE A 520 9.96 31.83 -29.30
C ILE A 520 8.94 31.28 -28.34
N LEU A 521 8.87 31.84 -27.14
CA LEU A 521 8.07 31.27 -26.08
C LEU A 521 6.59 31.33 -26.43
N GLU A 522 6.16 32.41 -27.05
CA GLU A 522 4.78 32.55 -27.51
C GLU A 522 4.45 31.54 -28.63
N ALA A 523 5.36 31.36 -29.59
CA ALA A 523 5.16 30.40 -30.67
C ALA A 523 5.18 28.95 -30.18
N VAL A 524 6.05 28.62 -29.23
CA VAL A 524 6.09 27.29 -28.60
C VAL A 524 4.82 27.03 -27.80
N THR A 525 4.37 27.98 -26.98
CA THR A 525 3.10 27.83 -26.23
C THR A 525 1.93 27.63 -27.18
N ARG A 526 1.83 28.46 -28.24
CA ARG A 526 0.78 28.31 -29.26
C ARG A 526 0.84 26.96 -29.93
N ALA A 527 2.00 26.59 -30.47
CA ALA A 527 2.13 25.37 -31.24
C ALA A 527 1.95 24.12 -30.36
N THR A 528 2.39 24.14 -29.10
CA THR A 528 2.14 23.04 -28.14
C THR A 528 0.64 22.91 -27.86
N VAL A 529 -0.05 24.02 -27.60
CA VAL A 529 -1.51 24.01 -27.37
C VAL A 529 -2.23 23.55 -28.64
N ASP A 530 -1.94 24.14 -29.80
CA ASP A 530 -2.56 23.79 -31.08
C ASP A 530 -2.31 22.32 -31.45
N GLN A 531 -1.11 21.79 -31.18
CA GLN A 531 -0.79 20.38 -31.39
C GLN A 531 -1.64 19.50 -30.48
N VAL A 532 -1.77 19.82 -29.20
CA VAL A 532 -2.66 19.08 -28.27
C VAL A 532 -4.13 19.16 -28.72
N LEU A 533 -4.58 20.31 -29.23
CA LEU A 533 -5.94 20.52 -29.71
C LEU A 533 -6.25 19.79 -31.02
N SER A 534 -5.24 19.53 -31.85
CA SER A 534 -5.39 18.92 -33.17
C SER A 534 -4.98 17.45 -33.23
N ALA A 535 -4.24 16.96 -32.24
CA ALA A 535 -3.77 15.58 -32.19
C ALA A 535 -4.91 14.58 -31.99
N GLN A 536 -4.78 13.42 -32.64
CA GLN A 536 -5.50 12.22 -32.23
C GLN A 536 -4.79 11.66 -31.00
N LEU A 537 -5.35 11.94 -29.83
CA LEU A 537 -4.82 11.39 -28.59
C LEU A 537 -5.05 9.88 -28.54
N PRO A 538 -4.08 9.09 -28.06
CA PRO A 538 -4.27 7.66 -27.89
C PRO A 538 -5.28 7.36 -26.77
N SER A 539 -5.57 6.08 -26.54
CA SER A 539 -6.52 5.71 -25.49
C SER A 539 -6.09 6.22 -24.11
N PRO A 540 -7.02 6.46 -23.16
CA PRO A 540 -6.69 6.94 -21.82
C PRO A 540 -5.62 6.11 -21.10
N GLN A 541 -5.56 4.80 -21.36
CA GLN A 541 -4.54 3.91 -20.78
C GLN A 541 -3.14 4.22 -21.29
N VAL A 542 -3.00 4.52 -22.58
CA VAL A 542 -1.74 4.92 -23.20
C VAL A 542 -1.35 6.32 -22.71
N LEU A 543 -2.29 7.26 -22.69
CA LEU A 543 -2.07 8.60 -22.11
C LEU A 543 -1.57 8.54 -20.67
N ALA A 544 -2.20 7.71 -19.83
CA ALA A 544 -1.79 7.53 -18.44
C ALA A 544 -0.41 6.89 -18.31
N ALA A 545 -0.05 5.94 -19.19
CA ALA A 545 1.27 5.32 -19.19
C ALA A 545 2.36 6.33 -19.59
N ASP A 546 2.11 7.12 -20.63
CA ASP A 546 3.09 8.03 -21.24
C ASP A 546 3.27 9.31 -20.42
N LEU A 547 2.17 9.93 -19.95
CA LEU A 547 2.23 11.10 -19.08
C LEU A 547 2.48 10.75 -17.61
N GLY A 548 2.31 9.48 -17.24
CA GLY A 548 2.46 9.03 -15.85
C GLY A 548 3.83 9.37 -15.27
N ARG A 549 4.89 9.39 -16.07
CA ARG A 549 6.22 9.85 -15.62
C ARG A 549 6.25 11.34 -15.33
N ALA A 550 5.75 12.19 -16.24
CA ALA A 550 5.71 13.63 -16.04
C ALA A 550 4.83 14.01 -14.83
N ALA A 551 3.70 13.34 -14.65
CA ALA A 551 2.82 13.47 -13.49
C ALA A 551 3.55 13.10 -12.18
N THR A 552 4.07 11.86 -12.11
CA THR A 552 4.72 11.35 -10.89
C THR A 552 6.09 11.99 -10.61
N GLN A 553 6.68 12.70 -11.55
CA GLN A 553 7.88 13.53 -11.32
C GLN A 553 7.54 15.00 -11.04
N GLY A 554 6.29 15.41 -11.29
CA GLY A 554 5.80 16.74 -10.99
C GLY A 554 6.01 17.80 -12.05
N HIS A 555 6.34 17.35 -13.26
CA HIS A 555 6.50 18.19 -14.45
C HIS A 555 5.14 18.55 -15.09
N LEU A 556 4.09 17.81 -14.71
CA LEU A 556 2.69 18.11 -14.98
C LEU A 556 1.90 17.97 -13.68
N SER A 557 1.23 19.03 -13.24
CA SER A 557 0.36 18.99 -12.07
C SER A 557 -0.90 19.80 -12.26
N ALA A 558 -1.95 19.48 -11.49
CA ALA A 558 -3.24 20.11 -11.58
C ALA A 558 -3.91 20.30 -10.23
N TRP A 559 -4.76 21.32 -10.16
CA TRP A 559 -5.65 21.60 -9.05
C TRP A 559 -7.04 21.95 -9.58
N ALA A 560 -8.09 21.45 -8.95
CA ALA A 560 -9.47 21.79 -9.28
C ALA A 560 -10.13 22.58 -8.15
N VAL A 561 -11.00 23.52 -8.52
CA VAL A 561 -11.79 24.29 -7.55
C VAL A 561 -12.80 23.40 -6.81
N ARG A 562 -13.35 22.40 -7.50
CA ARG A 562 -14.36 21.49 -6.95
C ARG A 562 -13.70 20.29 -6.28
N PRO A 563 -14.05 19.95 -5.02
CA PRO A 563 -13.43 18.83 -4.31
C PRO A 563 -13.55 17.47 -5.01
N SER A 564 -14.67 17.17 -5.67
CA SER A 564 -14.85 15.91 -6.39
C SER A 564 -13.93 15.78 -7.61
N GLU A 565 -13.66 16.89 -8.29
CA GLU A 565 -12.72 16.94 -9.42
C GLU A 565 -11.27 16.93 -8.92
N GLN A 566 -10.99 17.55 -7.77
CA GLN A 566 -9.67 17.48 -7.13
C GLN A 566 -9.34 16.04 -6.72
N GLN A 567 -10.32 15.29 -6.19
CA GLN A 567 -10.15 13.89 -5.86
C GLN A 567 -9.77 13.04 -7.09
N LEU A 568 -10.31 13.36 -8.27
CA LEU A 568 -9.88 12.72 -9.51
C LEU A 568 -8.38 12.99 -9.78
N PHE A 569 -7.92 14.23 -9.64
CA PHE A 569 -6.51 14.59 -9.79
C PHE A 569 -5.60 13.89 -8.78
N GLU A 570 -6.08 13.69 -7.55
CA GLU A 570 -5.40 12.88 -6.53
C GLU A 570 -5.33 11.41 -6.94
N HIS A 571 -6.41 10.83 -7.48
CA HIS A 571 -6.40 9.43 -7.91
C HIS A 571 -5.48 9.21 -9.12
N VAL A 572 -5.50 10.10 -10.12
CA VAL A 572 -4.59 10.00 -11.29
C VAL A 572 -3.15 10.44 -10.98
N GLY A 573 -2.91 11.09 -9.83
CA GLY A 573 -1.57 11.44 -9.34
C GLY A 573 -0.96 12.68 -9.98
N ILE A 574 -1.78 13.63 -10.43
CA ILE A 574 -1.35 14.96 -10.88
C ILE A 574 -1.62 16.05 -9.85
N ASP A 575 -2.22 15.73 -8.70
CA ASP A 575 -2.54 16.69 -7.64
C ASP A 575 -1.31 17.40 -7.10
N ALA A 576 -0.13 16.75 -7.10
CA ALA A 576 1.14 17.31 -6.65
C ALA A 576 1.12 17.97 -5.27
N ALA A 577 0.25 17.49 -4.37
CA ALA A 577 0.15 18.01 -3.01
C ALA A 577 1.43 17.72 -2.21
N LEU A 578 1.70 18.57 -1.22
CA LEU A 578 2.66 18.26 -0.17
C LEU A 578 1.98 17.22 0.75
N PRO A 579 2.45 15.96 0.77
CA PRO A 579 1.76 14.89 1.47
C PRO A 579 1.74 15.13 2.99
N SER A 580 0.64 14.81 3.68
CA SER A 580 0.64 14.87 5.15
C SER A 580 1.47 13.72 5.74
N PRO A 581 2.40 14.00 6.68
CA PRO A 581 3.19 12.94 7.30
C PRO A 581 2.35 12.06 8.24
N SER A 582 1.20 12.52 8.75
CA SER A 582 0.22 11.70 9.50
C SER A 582 0.81 10.83 10.63
N GLY A 583 1.83 11.32 11.32
CA GLY A 583 2.54 10.58 12.39
C GLY A 583 3.63 9.63 11.89
N HIS A 584 3.81 9.49 10.57
CA HIS A 584 4.94 8.84 9.93
C HIS A 584 6.11 9.82 9.74
N ASP A 585 7.26 9.28 9.34
CA ASP A 585 8.40 10.10 8.98
C ASP A 585 8.15 10.79 7.63
N GLY A 586 8.84 11.91 7.40
CA GLY A 586 8.64 12.73 6.23
C GLY A 586 9.91 13.48 5.84
N LEU A 587 10.14 13.58 4.53
CA LEU A 587 11.25 14.36 3.97
C LEU A 587 10.85 15.06 2.67
N ALA A 588 10.99 16.38 2.62
CA ALA A 588 11.04 17.13 1.37
C ALA A 588 12.17 18.17 1.42
N VAL A 589 12.88 18.35 0.31
CA VAL A 589 13.93 19.35 0.18
C VAL A 589 13.57 20.28 -0.97
N VAL A 590 13.57 21.59 -0.73
CA VAL A 590 13.13 22.61 -1.68
C VAL A 590 14.22 23.66 -1.86
N ASN A 591 14.53 23.95 -3.13
CA ASN A 591 15.34 25.07 -3.58
C ASN A 591 14.44 26.17 -4.14
N ASP A 592 14.49 27.35 -3.55
CA ASP A 592 13.94 28.57 -4.14
C ASP A 592 15.10 29.46 -4.60
N ASN A 593 15.13 29.81 -5.88
CA ASN A 593 16.16 30.68 -6.45
C ASN A 593 16.12 32.07 -5.78
N ALA A 594 17.26 32.54 -5.29
CA ALA A 594 17.42 33.85 -4.66
C ALA A 594 18.31 34.79 -5.47
N SER A 595 18.54 34.50 -6.75
CA SER A 595 19.45 35.22 -7.65
C SER A 595 18.75 35.91 -8.84
N ALA A 596 17.49 35.57 -9.11
CA ALA A 596 16.69 36.05 -10.24
C ALA A 596 17.37 35.82 -11.61
N ASN A 597 17.83 34.59 -11.83
CA ASN A 597 18.58 34.14 -13.02
C ASN A 597 18.30 32.65 -13.31
N LYS A 598 18.72 32.16 -14.47
CA LYS A 598 18.49 30.76 -14.91
C LYS A 598 19.52 29.74 -14.38
N ILE A 599 20.18 30.05 -13.27
CA ILE A 599 21.37 29.31 -12.81
C ILE A 599 21.04 27.90 -12.28
N ASP A 600 19.79 27.63 -11.87
CA ASP A 600 19.42 26.34 -11.29
C ASP A 600 19.45 25.18 -12.29
N SER A 601 19.45 25.49 -13.59
CA SER A 601 19.72 24.51 -14.65
C SER A 601 21.05 23.78 -14.48
N PHE A 602 22.00 24.37 -13.74
CA PHE A 602 23.34 23.81 -13.52
C PHE A 602 23.54 23.27 -12.10
N LEU A 603 22.51 23.26 -11.26
CA LEU A 603 22.62 22.82 -9.87
C LEU A 603 22.32 21.31 -9.77
N LYS A 604 23.28 20.54 -9.25
CA LYS A 604 23.08 19.13 -8.90
C LYS A 604 22.83 18.98 -7.41
N ARG A 605 21.85 18.16 -7.03
CA ARG A 605 21.49 17.87 -5.63
C ARG A 605 21.49 16.38 -5.33
N GLU A 606 22.10 16.02 -4.21
CA GLU A 606 22.01 14.69 -3.60
C GLU A 606 21.52 14.84 -2.16
N VAL A 607 20.55 14.01 -1.77
CA VAL A 607 19.99 14.00 -0.41
C VAL A 607 20.31 12.67 0.23
N ARG A 608 20.95 12.72 1.39
CA ARG A 608 21.20 11.57 2.27
C ARG A 608 20.39 11.72 3.53
N TYR A 609 19.62 10.71 3.88
CA TYR A 609 18.77 10.70 5.06
C TYR A 609 19.09 9.46 5.90
N GLU A 610 19.67 9.68 7.07
CA GLU A 610 20.07 8.62 7.99
C GLU A 610 19.27 8.74 9.28
N ALA A 611 18.41 7.76 9.57
CA ALA A 611 17.53 7.80 10.72
C ALA A 611 17.73 6.60 11.66
N ARG A 612 17.59 6.84 12.97
CA ARG A 612 17.46 5.81 14.02
C ARG A 612 16.06 5.88 14.59
N PHE A 613 15.31 4.80 14.43
CA PHE A 613 13.89 4.73 14.82
C PHE A 613 13.66 3.62 15.84
N ASN A 614 13.06 3.95 16.99
CA ASN A 614 12.62 2.96 17.96
C ASN A 614 11.17 2.53 17.66
N GLN A 615 10.98 1.32 17.13
CA GLN A 615 9.65 0.83 16.75
C GLN A 615 8.66 0.73 17.92
N ARG A 616 9.14 0.58 19.15
CA ARG A 616 8.29 0.42 20.34
C ARG A 616 7.82 1.77 20.90
N THR A 617 8.68 2.78 20.87
CA THR A 617 8.40 4.09 21.49
C THR A 617 8.15 5.21 20.49
N GLY A 618 8.47 5.01 19.22
CA GLY A 618 8.40 6.03 18.18
C GLY A 618 9.56 7.05 18.21
N ARG A 619 10.45 7.00 19.21
CA ARG A 619 11.59 7.93 19.31
C ARG A 619 12.47 7.82 18.07
N THR A 620 12.74 8.97 17.47
CA THR A 620 13.46 9.08 16.20
C THR A 620 14.54 10.16 16.31
N THR A 621 15.72 9.84 15.80
CA THR A 621 16.78 10.82 15.52
C THR A 621 17.20 10.65 14.08
N ALA A 622 17.39 11.73 13.34
CA ALA A 622 17.79 11.65 11.95
C ALA A 622 18.78 12.76 11.57
N VAL A 623 19.57 12.50 10.54
CA VAL A 623 20.42 13.50 9.89
C VAL A 623 20.05 13.54 8.41
N ALA A 624 19.61 14.71 7.94
CA ALA A 624 19.39 14.96 6.52
C ALA A 624 20.57 15.78 5.96
N SER A 625 21.40 15.17 5.11
CA SER A 625 22.52 15.85 4.45
C SER A 625 22.19 16.12 2.98
N VAL A 626 22.12 17.40 2.62
CA VAL A 626 21.87 17.89 1.26
C VAL A 626 23.20 18.34 0.66
N THR A 627 23.72 17.58 -0.30
CA THR A 627 24.92 17.94 -1.02
C THR A 627 24.56 18.61 -2.34
N MET A 628 25.08 19.80 -2.55
CA MET A 628 24.80 20.65 -3.69
C MET A 628 26.08 20.91 -4.47
N THR A 629 26.04 20.78 -5.78
CA THR A 629 27.18 21.07 -6.67
C THR A 629 26.75 22.02 -7.77
N ASN A 630 27.37 23.20 -7.81
CA ASN A 630 27.13 24.18 -8.85
C ASN A 630 28.02 23.88 -10.06
N THR A 631 27.42 23.39 -11.14
CA THR A 631 28.13 23.05 -12.39
C THR A 631 28.08 24.16 -13.44
N ALA A 632 27.64 25.37 -13.05
CA ALA A 632 27.51 26.48 -13.97
C ALA A 632 28.86 26.93 -14.52
N PRO A 633 28.93 27.29 -15.81
CA PRO A 633 30.10 27.96 -16.34
C PRO A 633 30.16 29.41 -15.85
N SER A 634 31.35 30.01 -15.91
CA SER A 634 31.55 31.45 -15.61
C SER A 634 31.38 32.34 -16.86
N THR A 635 31.46 31.77 -18.07
CA THR A 635 31.32 32.44 -19.37
C THR A 635 30.36 31.67 -20.29
N GLY A 636 30.11 32.16 -21.51
CA GLY A 636 29.34 31.41 -22.54
C GLY A 636 27.82 31.58 -22.53
N TYR A 637 27.24 32.15 -21.48
CA TYR A 637 25.80 32.50 -21.41
C TYR A 637 25.58 33.99 -21.10
N PRO A 638 24.44 34.61 -21.44
CA PRO A 638 24.17 35.99 -21.06
C PRO A 638 23.98 36.15 -19.55
N ASP A 639 24.03 37.39 -19.06
CA ASP A 639 23.85 37.70 -17.63
C ASP A 639 22.47 37.30 -17.09
N TYR A 640 21.46 37.23 -17.94
CA TYR A 640 20.14 36.73 -17.55
C TYR A 640 20.16 35.25 -17.12
N VAL A 641 21.13 34.46 -17.60
CA VAL A 641 21.25 33.03 -17.27
C VAL A 641 22.20 32.82 -16.10
N ILE A 642 23.44 33.30 -16.21
CA ILE A 642 24.49 33.04 -15.20
C ILE A 642 25.01 34.30 -14.50
N GLY A 643 24.52 35.48 -14.84
CA GLY A 643 24.76 36.71 -14.08
C GLY A 643 23.87 36.77 -12.84
N ASN A 644 24.00 37.82 -12.03
CA ASN A 644 23.15 38.02 -10.85
C ASN A 644 23.06 39.52 -10.51
N ARG A 645 21.96 39.93 -9.85
CA ARG A 645 21.75 41.33 -9.43
C ARG A 645 22.46 41.67 -8.11
N LEU A 646 23.14 40.71 -7.50
CA LEU A 646 23.73 40.80 -6.17
C LEU A 646 25.23 41.14 -6.20
N LYS A 647 25.78 41.47 -7.37
CA LYS A 647 27.21 41.74 -7.61
C LYS A 647 28.14 40.59 -7.17
N LEU A 648 27.62 39.36 -7.13
CA LEU A 648 28.42 38.15 -6.91
C LEU A 648 29.12 37.74 -8.22
N ALA A 649 30.13 36.87 -8.13
CA ALA A 649 30.80 36.33 -9.31
C ALA A 649 29.82 35.68 -10.29
N ARG A 650 30.06 35.80 -11.59
CA ARG A 650 29.26 35.13 -12.62
C ARG A 650 29.29 33.61 -12.44
N GLY A 651 28.16 32.97 -12.68
CA GLY A 651 27.92 31.55 -12.44
C GLY A 651 27.65 31.20 -10.98
N THR A 652 27.52 32.17 -10.08
CA THR A 652 27.15 31.90 -8.68
C THR A 652 25.68 31.51 -8.56
N ASN A 653 25.40 30.36 -7.94
CA ASN A 653 24.06 29.98 -7.51
C ASN A 653 23.83 30.49 -6.08
N ARG A 654 22.70 31.16 -5.84
CA ARG A 654 22.24 31.51 -4.49
C ARG A 654 20.78 31.12 -4.36
N THR A 655 20.45 30.38 -3.31
CA THR A 655 19.15 29.73 -3.14
C THR A 655 18.77 29.63 -1.67
N ILE A 656 17.49 29.76 -1.38
CA ILE A 656 16.91 29.39 -0.09
C ILE A 656 16.68 27.89 -0.13
N LEU A 657 17.40 27.16 0.71
CA LEU A 657 17.26 25.72 0.90
C LEU A 657 16.31 25.48 2.07
N SER A 658 15.14 24.91 1.81
CA SER A 658 14.16 24.51 2.84
C SER A 658 14.12 22.99 2.99
N LEU A 659 14.24 22.52 4.22
CA LEU A 659 13.98 21.13 4.62
C LEU A 659 12.62 21.05 5.31
N TYR A 660 11.76 20.16 4.82
CA TYR A 660 10.49 19.80 5.43
C TYR A 660 10.65 18.46 6.16
N SER A 661 10.33 18.42 7.45
CA SER A 661 10.30 17.19 8.26
C SER A 661 9.24 17.29 9.37
N PRO A 662 8.60 16.19 9.78
CA PRO A 662 7.81 16.16 11.02
C PRO A 662 8.67 16.22 12.29
N LEU A 663 9.98 15.99 12.16
CA LEU A 663 10.93 16.02 13.28
C LEU A 663 11.36 17.46 13.60
N ALA A 664 11.75 17.68 14.86
CA ALA A 664 12.26 18.94 15.36
C ALA A 664 13.77 19.11 15.06
N LEU A 665 14.16 20.26 14.54
CA LEU A 665 15.56 20.60 14.27
C LEU A 665 16.35 20.87 15.55
N GLN A 666 17.56 20.34 15.60
CA GLN A 666 18.56 20.55 16.66
C GLN A 666 19.68 21.50 16.20
N GLY A 667 20.05 21.44 14.92
CA GLY A 667 21.09 22.29 14.37
C GLY A 667 21.22 22.13 12.86
N VAL A 668 21.84 23.13 12.22
CA VAL A 668 22.19 23.10 10.79
C VAL A 668 23.67 23.40 10.66
N THR A 669 24.36 22.60 9.86
CA THR A 669 25.77 22.85 9.50
C THR A 669 25.95 22.95 7.99
N LEU A 670 26.91 23.77 7.56
CA LEU A 670 27.43 23.86 6.21
C LEU A 670 28.88 23.39 6.24
N ASP A 671 29.17 22.26 5.59
CA ASP A 671 30.49 21.62 5.60
C ASP A 671 31.06 21.44 7.02
N GLY A 672 30.18 21.06 7.96
CA GLY A 672 30.50 20.84 9.37
C GLY A 672 30.53 22.09 10.26
N VAL A 673 30.38 23.29 9.69
CA VAL A 673 30.33 24.55 10.45
C VAL A 673 28.89 24.95 10.72
N ALA A 674 28.54 25.26 11.97
CA ALA A 674 27.20 25.68 12.35
C ALA A 674 26.79 26.97 11.63
N ILE A 675 25.55 27.01 11.11
CA ILE A 675 25.00 28.17 10.40
C ILE A 675 23.60 28.54 10.91
N GLY A 676 23.20 29.78 10.63
CA GLY A 676 21.86 30.27 10.91
C GLY A 676 20.79 29.61 10.04
N HIS A 677 19.59 29.50 10.58
CA HIS A 677 18.40 28.99 9.91
C HIS A 677 17.16 29.74 10.40
N SER A 678 16.08 29.67 9.64
CA SER A 678 14.74 30.04 10.10
C SER A 678 13.87 28.79 10.23
N SER A 679 12.90 28.85 11.13
CA SER A 679 11.96 27.77 11.41
C SER A 679 10.53 28.28 11.21
N SER A 680 9.68 27.48 10.59
CA SER A 680 8.27 27.76 10.35
C SER A 680 7.50 26.46 10.18
N THR A 681 6.20 26.54 9.90
CA THR A 681 5.37 25.38 9.56
C THR A 681 4.63 25.59 8.25
N GLU A 682 4.26 24.49 7.59
CA GLU A 682 3.38 24.50 6.41
C GLU A 682 2.67 23.15 6.30
N LEU A 683 1.34 23.15 6.35
CA LEU A 683 0.50 21.96 6.14
C LEU A 683 0.87 20.79 7.08
N GLY A 684 1.21 21.11 8.33
CA GLY A 684 1.60 20.12 9.34
C GLY A 684 3.05 19.64 9.26
N TRP A 685 3.88 20.23 8.39
CA TRP A 685 5.33 20.02 8.36
C TRP A 685 6.05 21.10 9.17
N ASN A 686 7.13 20.73 9.87
CA ASN A 686 8.13 21.72 10.25
C ASN A 686 9.00 22.03 9.04
N VAL A 687 9.34 23.31 8.87
CA VAL A 687 10.15 23.77 7.74
C VAL A 687 11.33 24.58 8.23
N TYR A 688 12.53 24.13 7.86
CA TYR A 688 13.81 24.72 8.24
C TYR A 688 14.50 25.28 7.02
N ALA A 689 14.68 26.59 6.96
CA ALA A 689 15.24 27.26 5.79
C ALA A 689 16.58 27.92 6.09
N THR A 690 17.50 27.84 5.13
CA THR A 690 18.79 28.56 5.18
C THR A 690 19.19 29.04 3.80
N LEU A 691 19.96 30.13 3.73
CA LEU A 691 20.39 30.73 2.48
C LEU A 691 21.78 30.23 2.11
N ILE A 692 21.89 29.52 1.00
CA ILE A 692 23.15 28.94 0.52
C ILE A 692 23.63 29.71 -0.71
N THR A 693 24.94 29.96 -0.78
CA THR A 693 25.62 30.56 -1.94
C THR A 693 26.75 29.64 -2.38
N LEU A 694 26.77 29.27 -3.66
CA LEU A 694 27.76 28.39 -4.27
C LEU A 694 28.40 29.09 -5.47
N ALA A 695 29.72 29.31 -5.40
CA ALA A 695 30.50 29.75 -6.55
C ALA A 695 30.48 28.70 -7.69
N PRO A 696 30.82 29.08 -8.93
CA PRO A 696 30.97 28.13 -10.03
C PRO A 696 31.94 26.98 -9.66
N GLY A 697 31.53 25.74 -9.92
CA GLY A 697 32.32 24.54 -9.60
C GLY A 697 32.32 24.15 -8.11
N GLN A 698 31.76 24.96 -7.22
CA GLN A 698 31.75 24.66 -5.79
C GLN A 698 30.78 23.52 -5.46
N ARG A 699 31.20 22.69 -4.50
CA ARG A 699 30.39 21.66 -3.85
C ARG A 699 30.32 21.95 -2.36
N VAL A 700 29.13 21.90 -1.78
CA VAL A 700 28.88 22.08 -0.34
C VAL A 700 27.88 21.04 0.16
N THR A 701 27.94 20.72 1.44
CA THR A 701 26.98 19.84 2.11
C THR A 701 26.32 20.57 3.29
N VAL A 702 24.99 20.66 3.26
CA VAL A 702 24.18 21.19 4.36
C VAL A 702 23.61 20.01 5.14
N ALA A 703 23.91 19.89 6.42
CA ALA A 703 23.36 18.83 7.28
C ALA A 703 22.39 19.41 8.30
N PHE A 704 21.22 18.78 8.43
CA PHE A 704 20.18 19.09 9.40
C PHE A 704 20.09 17.96 10.41
N ASP A 705 20.36 18.27 11.68
CA ASP A 705 20.22 17.33 12.78
C ASP A 705 18.80 17.38 13.33
N LEU A 706 18.09 16.25 13.31
CA LEU A 706 16.67 16.17 13.61
C LEU A 706 16.42 15.20 14.78
N ASN A 707 15.45 15.52 15.63
CA ASN A 707 14.96 14.61 16.65
C ASN A 707 13.44 14.73 16.84
N GLY A 708 12.82 13.70 17.43
CA GLY A 708 11.41 13.74 17.75
C GLY A 708 10.84 12.38 18.08
N ALA A 709 9.52 12.29 18.02
CA ALA A 709 8.78 11.05 18.14
C ALA A 709 7.77 10.93 17.01
N LEU A 710 7.81 9.80 16.32
CA LEU A 710 6.84 9.37 15.31
C LEU A 710 5.86 8.39 15.96
N ALA A 711 4.82 7.97 15.24
CA ALA A 711 3.93 6.91 15.67
C ALA A 711 4.72 5.59 15.87
N PRO A 712 4.54 4.87 17.00
CA PRO A 712 5.13 3.55 17.18
C PRO A 712 4.66 2.55 16.11
N GLY A 713 5.45 1.52 15.86
CA GLY A 713 5.12 0.43 14.94
C GLY A 713 6.05 0.39 13.73
N ARG A 714 5.48 0.18 12.53
CA ARG A 714 6.25 0.04 11.29
C ARG A 714 6.67 1.41 10.77
N TYR A 715 7.94 1.53 10.44
CA TYR A 715 8.50 2.74 9.86
C TYR A 715 7.99 2.97 8.43
N GLN A 716 7.67 4.24 8.15
CA GLN A 716 7.31 4.75 6.83
C GLN A 716 7.95 6.13 6.66
N LEU A 717 8.61 6.36 5.52
CA LEU A 717 9.14 7.66 5.11
C LEU A 717 8.37 8.14 3.89
N VAL A 718 7.57 9.18 4.09
CA VAL A 718 6.90 9.92 3.03
C VAL A 718 7.90 10.88 2.42
N TYR A 719 8.14 10.78 1.11
CA TYR A 719 9.11 11.62 0.43
C TYR A 719 8.47 12.40 -0.72
N ARG A 720 8.74 13.71 -0.74
CA ARG A 720 8.28 14.62 -1.81
C ARG A 720 9.50 15.18 -2.55
N PRO A 721 9.84 14.66 -3.75
CA PRO A 721 10.91 15.20 -4.58
C PRO A 721 10.54 16.58 -5.15
N GLN A 722 11.53 17.44 -5.33
CA GLN A 722 11.36 18.68 -6.10
C GLN A 722 11.59 18.41 -7.60
N PRO A 723 10.68 18.83 -8.50
CA PRO A 723 10.91 18.78 -9.94
C PRO A 723 12.01 19.78 -10.30
N LEU A 724 13.15 19.25 -10.71
CA LEU A 724 14.34 20.00 -11.12
C LEU A 724 14.80 19.45 -12.47
N ARG A 725 15.45 20.29 -13.29
CA ARG A 725 16.08 19.85 -14.56
C ARG A 725 17.03 18.67 -14.36
N LEU A 726 17.80 18.70 -13.27
CA LEU A 726 18.67 17.61 -12.87
C LEU A 726 18.01 16.93 -11.65
N PRO A 727 17.32 15.79 -11.85
CA PRO A 727 16.61 15.11 -10.77
C PRO A 727 17.56 14.77 -9.63
N GLU A 728 17.09 14.99 -8.41
CA GLU A 728 17.87 14.64 -7.24
C GLU A 728 17.98 13.12 -7.03
N ARG A 729 19.04 12.72 -6.33
CA ARG A 729 19.22 11.35 -5.85
C ARG A 729 19.02 11.31 -4.35
N LEU A 730 18.20 10.35 -3.89
CA LEU A 730 17.96 10.06 -2.49
C LEU A 730 18.76 8.81 -2.07
N PHE A 731 19.47 8.92 -0.96
CA PHE A 731 20.06 7.83 -0.21
C PHE A 731 19.42 7.81 1.18
N ALA A 732 18.51 6.88 1.43
CA ALA A 732 17.85 6.75 2.72
C ALA A 732 18.31 5.46 3.41
N GLU A 733 18.77 5.57 4.66
CA GLU A 733 19.09 4.43 5.52
C GLU A 733 18.42 4.62 6.88
N VAL A 734 17.56 3.69 7.25
CA VAL A 734 16.82 3.74 8.51
C VAL A 734 17.15 2.52 9.32
N LYS A 735 17.70 2.72 10.52
CA LYS A 735 18.10 1.67 11.45
C LYS A 735 17.23 1.67 12.69
N ASN A 736 17.00 0.50 13.25
CA ASN A 736 16.42 0.35 14.57
C ASN A 736 17.50 0.64 15.64
N THR A 737 17.09 0.77 16.90
CA THR A 737 18.00 1.07 18.02
C THR A 737 19.04 -0.03 18.28
N ASP A 738 18.77 -1.26 17.86
CA ASP A 738 19.69 -2.40 17.89
C ASP A 738 20.66 -2.45 16.69
N GLY A 739 20.53 -1.49 15.75
CA GLY A 739 21.35 -1.38 14.55
C GLY A 739 20.81 -2.12 13.32
N ALA A 740 19.71 -2.87 13.43
CA ALA A 740 19.12 -3.57 12.29
C ALA A 740 18.52 -2.59 11.28
N THR A 741 18.77 -2.79 9.99
CA THR A 741 18.17 -1.97 8.92
C THR A 741 16.67 -2.22 8.84
N VAL A 742 15.89 -1.15 9.03
CA VAL A 742 14.42 -1.15 8.95
C VAL A 742 13.96 -0.79 7.54
N ALA A 743 14.64 0.13 6.87
CA ALA A 743 14.35 0.51 5.49
C ALA A 743 15.62 1.08 4.82
N GLY A 744 15.73 0.91 3.50
CA GLY A 744 16.86 1.41 2.72
C GLY A 744 16.46 1.72 1.29
N PHE A 745 17.00 2.82 0.74
CA PHE A 745 16.77 3.21 -0.65
C PHE A 745 17.96 3.98 -1.21
N ALA A 746 18.28 3.75 -2.50
CA ALA A 746 19.28 4.52 -3.24
C ALA A 746 18.80 4.70 -4.69
N GLY A 747 18.53 5.94 -5.10
CA GLY A 747 18.05 6.23 -6.45
C GLY A 747 17.26 7.53 -6.55
N THR A 748 16.52 7.71 -7.63
CA THR A 748 15.55 8.81 -7.76
C THR A 748 14.18 8.28 -7.40
N LEU A 749 13.55 8.90 -6.41
CA LEU A 749 12.21 8.52 -5.97
C LEU A 749 11.16 9.40 -6.66
N LYS A 750 10.06 8.80 -7.09
CA LYS A 750 8.93 9.51 -7.71
C LYS A 750 8.01 10.08 -6.62
N ARG A 751 7.25 11.13 -6.95
CA ARG A 751 6.11 11.58 -6.14
C ARG A 751 5.18 10.40 -5.89
N ARG A 752 4.53 10.42 -4.72
CA ARG A 752 3.65 9.36 -4.22
C ARG A 752 4.34 8.02 -3.95
N SER A 753 5.60 8.04 -3.51
CA SER A 753 6.29 6.85 -3.01
C SER A 753 6.52 6.97 -1.51
N VAL A 754 6.18 5.91 -0.77
CA VAL A 754 6.54 5.76 0.64
C VAL A 754 7.59 4.68 0.76
N LEU A 755 8.72 5.00 1.39
CA LEU A 755 9.72 4.00 1.73
C LEU A 755 9.32 3.30 3.04
N SER A 756 9.25 1.97 3.00
CA SER A 756 8.93 1.13 4.15
C SER A 756 9.92 -0.04 4.27
N GLY A 757 9.84 -0.81 5.36
CA GLY A 757 10.63 -2.04 5.50
C GLY A 757 10.27 -3.17 4.52
N ARG A 758 9.21 -3.00 3.73
CA ARG A 758 8.87 -3.91 2.61
C ARG A 758 9.34 -3.37 1.24
N GLY A 759 10.10 -2.27 1.23
CA GLY A 759 10.47 -1.54 0.01
C GLY A 759 9.53 -0.35 -0.25
N LEU A 760 9.50 0.09 -1.50
CA LEU A 760 8.66 1.20 -1.95
C LEU A 760 7.21 0.76 -2.10
N VAL A 761 6.30 1.51 -1.48
CA VAL A 761 4.86 1.35 -1.66
C VAL A 761 4.26 2.65 -2.19
N PRO A 762 3.18 2.61 -3.00
CA PRO A 762 2.48 3.82 -3.42
C PRO A 762 1.91 4.56 -2.21
N TRP A 763 2.10 5.87 -2.17
CA TRP A 763 1.42 6.78 -1.24
C TRP A 763 -0.01 7.00 -1.75
N ARG A 764 -0.99 6.94 -0.86
CA ARG A 764 -2.40 7.18 -1.18
C ARG A 764 -2.68 8.66 -1.13
#